data_AF-A0A2N1Q4W9-F1
#
_entry.id   AF-A0A2N1Q4W9-F1
#
_cell.length_a   1.000
_cell.length_b   1.000
_cell.length_c   1.000
_cell.angle_alpha   90.00
_cell.angle_beta   90.00
_cell.angle_gamma   90.00
#
_symmetry.space_group_name_H-M   'P 1'
#
loop_
_entity.id
_entity.type
_entity.pdbx_description
1 polymer ?
#
loop_
_entity_poly.entity_id
_entity_poly.type
_entity_poly.pdbx_seq_one_letter_code
_entity_poly.pdbx_strand_id
1 'polypeptide(L)'
;MKKLFLVFIMLFSVLGIAACGGNPSNVEISYDEQIAFPTNLTIDGKTLSWDAVENAAGYYVYADGEEVKEVKTNSYDFSSLDGTRIIFTVITKAPKGMQDSAQSASVAYVENKEQEVTAMQLALSENLPMELDPGFAEELVNKGMLASEFEDMVDAFMTFVEDMDDVDNMNEGFAVIDTMMESVENPEAIISAVVKYLLPDLLDQQIEMLEDDQAWYQSMIDDDQDYWGYYQERVDEIDDEIAALEELQDMLADSSDEVVKTVLFVIDYIMSIEEMITEDLITKIQNLSETEGPEDLNVAELVLVKDEIVNILRTTMPDSTDVILAINTLYSMTAILEEMQEVQFGDMGSPEKMAGTMLLSFEAFINYVDNFDQAFFEDLKAILTSTDHEYTQQAKVATLVIKYFDNFLEENEDLLDEIDNVYTEEEKEAMFNDYVETLEDAIADEGMTLDLAFINYDQLMAVSEIFDEAFNDLLDAFVESDGAILLLIAEINILNDEFYQEPWETRDWDEHDYNNTVYQFKVMNEVVTLLNAVVSEGTQEDFETVRGLIIDYVGFVIPMAMGSMMNVESTDNSMDLTSIITDIETFMESTTEEQYGLIKNIFAYLDEEDVFLDYANAYVTLYEDNYEDIYSEDNDYFLFAFLMDVYDGLVDNETRGYLDGIIDAVVVLLENEMLADLEVDSYPDLVTDILDFLDTVSGEVAGFDYTNLTTANKTRIDEIMEDLQDIMWAK
;
A
#
# COMPACT_ATOMS: atom_id res chain seq x y z
N MET A 1 -7.96 -12.40 21.06
CA MET A 1 -8.71 -13.01 19.95
C MET A 1 -9.82 -12.12 19.39
N LYS A 2 -10.80 -11.59 20.15
CA LYS A 2 -11.80 -10.64 19.59
C LYS A 2 -11.22 -9.44 18.83
N LYS A 3 -10.06 -8.90 19.27
CA LYS A 3 -9.33 -7.84 18.55
C LYS A 3 -8.62 -8.31 17.28
N LEU A 4 -8.13 -9.55 17.26
CA LEU A 4 -7.44 -10.14 16.10
C LEU A 4 -8.45 -10.52 15.01
N PHE A 5 -9.62 -11.03 15.42
CA PHE A 5 -10.78 -11.26 14.55
C PHE A 5 -11.39 -9.95 14.03
N LEU A 6 -11.45 -8.88 14.84
CA LEU A 6 -11.86 -7.54 14.38
C LEU A 6 -10.86 -6.90 13.42
N VAL A 7 -9.55 -7.14 13.59
CA VAL A 7 -8.52 -6.69 12.63
C VAL A 7 -8.63 -7.49 11.33
N PHE A 8 -8.86 -8.80 11.39
CA PHE A 8 -9.14 -9.64 10.22
C PHE A 8 -10.38 -9.12 9.47
N ILE A 9 -11.50 -8.90 10.18
CA ILE A 9 -12.73 -8.34 9.59
C ILE A 9 -12.54 -6.90 9.09
N MET A 10 -11.78 -6.04 9.78
CA MET A 10 -11.46 -4.69 9.30
C MET A 10 -10.59 -4.72 8.03
N LEU A 11 -9.63 -5.65 7.96
CA LEU A 11 -8.86 -5.90 6.74
C LEU A 11 -9.82 -6.28 5.59
N PHE A 12 -10.77 -7.19 5.85
CA PHE A 12 -11.79 -7.60 4.86
C PHE A 12 -12.82 -6.51 4.52
N SER A 13 -13.17 -5.60 5.43
CA SER A 13 -14.18 -4.55 5.20
C SER A 13 -13.62 -3.27 4.58
N VAL A 14 -12.33 -2.98 4.77
CA VAL A 14 -11.62 -1.94 4.00
C VAL A 14 -11.34 -2.39 2.56
N LEU A 15 -11.25 -3.71 2.32
CA LEU A 15 -10.95 -4.31 1.02
C LEU A 15 -12.18 -4.83 0.26
N GLY A 16 -13.39 -4.71 0.84
CA GLY A 16 -14.66 -5.18 0.27
C GLY A 16 -15.14 -4.44 -1.00
N ILE A 17 -14.37 -3.51 -1.53
CA ILE A 17 -14.64 -2.82 -2.82
C ILE A 17 -13.84 -3.44 -3.98
N ALA A 18 -12.83 -4.28 -3.70
CA ALA A 18 -11.90 -4.78 -4.72
C ALA A 18 -12.12 -6.24 -5.12
N ALA A 19 -13.27 -6.83 -4.78
CA ALA A 19 -13.44 -8.26 -4.95
C ALA A 19 -14.12 -8.54 -6.31
N CYS A 20 -13.48 -9.38 -7.14
CA CYS A 20 -13.33 -9.29 -8.63
C CYS A 20 -13.15 -10.66 -9.31
N GLY A 21 -13.43 -10.95 -10.61
CA GLY A 21 -14.24 -12.06 -11.26
C GLY A 21 -14.00 -13.09 -12.32
N GLY A 22 -13.72 -14.34 -11.93
CA GLY A 22 -13.77 -15.50 -12.78
C GLY A 22 -13.26 -16.77 -12.11
N ASN A 23 -13.38 -17.86 -12.86
CA ASN A 23 -12.93 -19.20 -12.48
C ASN A 23 -11.40 -19.21 -12.14
N PRO A 24 -10.92 -20.02 -11.17
CA PRO A 24 -9.60 -19.88 -10.50
C PRO A 24 -8.33 -20.20 -11.32
N SER A 25 -8.36 -20.14 -12.65
CA SER A 25 -7.25 -20.68 -13.46
C SER A 25 -7.10 -20.00 -14.80
N ASN A 26 -6.88 -18.68 -14.77
CA ASN A 26 -6.66 -17.71 -15.85
C ASN A 26 -7.84 -16.75 -15.94
N VAL A 27 -7.74 -15.63 -15.22
CA VAL A 27 -8.58 -14.46 -15.50
C VAL A 27 -8.24 -14.05 -16.94
N GLU A 28 -9.14 -14.28 -17.89
CA GLU A 28 -8.91 -13.90 -19.29
C GLU A 28 -9.13 -12.39 -19.40
N ILE A 29 -8.06 -11.62 -19.25
CA ILE A 29 -8.12 -10.17 -19.38
C ILE A 29 -7.98 -9.81 -20.85
N SER A 30 -8.99 -9.12 -21.35
CA SER A 30 -8.92 -8.46 -22.64
C SER A 30 -8.60 -6.97 -22.42
N TYR A 31 -7.54 -6.51 -23.05
CA TYR A 31 -7.13 -5.09 -23.08
C TYR A 31 -7.64 -4.35 -24.33
N ASP A 32 -8.47 -5.00 -25.16
CA ASP A 32 -9.11 -4.34 -26.31
C ASP A 32 -10.13 -3.30 -25.80
N GLU A 33 -10.19 -2.11 -26.43
CA GLU A 33 -11.14 -1.06 -26.07
C GLU A 33 -12.59 -1.58 -26.06
N GLN A 34 -13.34 -1.25 -25.00
CA GLN A 34 -14.75 -1.59 -24.90
C GLN A 34 -15.66 -0.59 -25.63
N ILE A 35 -16.59 -1.09 -26.46
CA ILE A 35 -17.57 -0.20 -27.10
C ILE A 35 -18.62 0.28 -26.09
N ALA A 36 -19.05 1.54 -26.20
CA ALA A 36 -20.09 2.09 -25.34
C ALA A 36 -21.41 1.28 -25.40
N PHE A 37 -22.10 1.19 -24.26
CA PHE A 37 -23.41 0.57 -24.21
C PHE A 37 -24.52 1.53 -24.70
N PRO A 38 -25.69 1.01 -25.12
CA PRO A 38 -26.79 1.86 -25.55
C PRO A 38 -27.40 2.64 -24.39
N THR A 39 -27.65 3.94 -24.58
CA THR A 39 -28.33 4.81 -23.62
C THR A 39 -29.72 5.23 -24.12
N ASN A 40 -30.51 5.87 -23.25
CA ASN A 40 -31.81 6.45 -23.59
C ASN A 40 -32.81 5.41 -24.14
N LEU A 41 -32.85 4.23 -23.53
CA LEU A 41 -33.82 3.20 -23.88
C LEU A 41 -35.25 3.69 -23.61
N THR A 42 -36.10 3.60 -24.62
CA THR A 42 -37.50 4.05 -24.54
C THR A 42 -38.44 3.09 -25.23
N ILE A 43 -39.70 3.05 -24.77
CA ILE A 43 -40.76 2.22 -25.34
C ILE A 43 -41.92 3.09 -25.79
N ASP A 44 -42.26 3.01 -27.07
CA ASP A 44 -43.50 3.55 -27.64
C ASP A 44 -44.37 2.40 -28.17
N GLY A 45 -45.45 2.11 -27.46
CA GLY A 45 -46.33 0.98 -27.73
C GLY A 45 -45.63 -0.38 -27.57
N LYS A 46 -45.24 -0.99 -28.70
CA LYS A 46 -44.53 -2.28 -28.78
C LYS A 46 -43.20 -2.17 -29.52
N THR A 47 -42.62 -0.96 -29.56
CA THR A 47 -41.31 -0.70 -30.15
C THR A 47 -40.36 -0.19 -29.08
N LEU A 48 -39.28 -0.94 -28.84
CA LEU A 48 -38.13 -0.52 -28.05
C LEU A 48 -37.19 0.28 -28.96
N SER A 49 -36.71 1.43 -28.52
CA SER A 49 -35.73 2.27 -29.23
C SER A 49 -34.66 2.78 -28.28
N TRP A 50 -33.49 3.10 -28.80
CA TRP A 50 -32.34 3.62 -28.04
C TRP A 50 -31.47 4.50 -28.94
N ASP A 51 -30.49 5.19 -28.34
CA ASP A 51 -29.55 5.99 -29.10
C ASP A 51 -28.51 5.10 -29.80
N ALA A 52 -28.17 5.48 -31.04
CA ALA A 52 -27.24 4.69 -31.83
C ALA A 52 -25.80 4.90 -31.32
N VAL A 53 -25.14 3.82 -30.95
CA VAL A 53 -23.73 3.82 -30.57
C VAL A 53 -22.85 3.90 -31.82
N GLU A 54 -21.86 4.78 -31.79
CA GLU A 54 -20.92 4.96 -32.89
C GLU A 54 -20.11 3.68 -33.14
N ASN A 55 -19.84 3.36 -34.41
CA ASN A 55 -19.09 2.17 -34.84
C ASN A 55 -19.70 0.79 -34.49
N ALA A 56 -20.89 0.74 -33.87
CA ALA A 56 -21.58 -0.51 -33.54
C ALA A 56 -21.80 -1.42 -34.77
N ALA A 57 -21.46 -2.70 -34.63
CA ALA A 57 -21.71 -3.72 -35.64
C ALA A 57 -23.17 -4.23 -35.64
N GLY A 58 -23.87 -4.02 -34.53
CA GLY A 58 -25.25 -4.41 -34.27
C GLY A 58 -25.57 -4.27 -32.79
N TYR A 59 -26.69 -4.87 -32.37
CA TYR A 59 -27.12 -4.88 -30.98
C TYR A 59 -27.75 -6.23 -30.64
N TYR A 60 -27.50 -6.73 -29.43
CA TYR A 60 -28.20 -7.86 -28.85
C TYR A 60 -29.26 -7.34 -27.89
N VAL A 61 -30.53 -7.68 -28.15
CA VAL A 61 -31.67 -7.28 -27.33
C VAL A 61 -32.03 -8.42 -26.41
N TYR A 62 -32.11 -8.13 -25.13
CA TYR A 62 -32.52 -9.04 -24.07
C TYR A 62 -33.90 -8.66 -23.58
N ALA A 63 -34.72 -9.66 -23.26
CA ALA A 63 -36.01 -9.48 -22.60
C ALA A 63 -36.08 -10.44 -21.41
N ASP A 64 -36.32 -9.89 -20.21
CA ASP A 64 -36.33 -10.62 -18.95
C ASP A 64 -35.07 -11.50 -18.77
N GLY A 65 -33.90 -10.93 -19.11
CA GLY A 65 -32.59 -11.58 -19.00
C GLY A 65 -32.23 -12.54 -20.15
N GLU A 66 -33.14 -12.85 -21.07
CA GLU A 66 -32.86 -13.77 -22.20
C GLU A 66 -32.62 -13.01 -23.52
N GLU A 67 -31.57 -13.38 -24.26
CA GLU A 67 -31.33 -12.82 -25.61
C GLU A 67 -32.48 -13.21 -26.55
N VAL A 68 -33.29 -12.22 -26.95
CA VAL A 68 -34.42 -12.44 -27.86
C VAL A 68 -34.06 -12.13 -29.32
N LYS A 69 -33.08 -11.23 -29.55
CA LYS A 69 -32.78 -10.78 -30.91
C LYS A 69 -31.43 -10.07 -31.09
N GLU A 70 -30.67 -10.48 -32.11
CA GLU A 70 -29.66 -9.62 -32.74
C GLU A 70 -30.30 -8.70 -33.82
N VAL A 71 -30.10 -7.39 -33.71
CA VAL A 71 -30.56 -6.36 -34.67
C VAL A 71 -29.40 -5.51 -35.18
N LYS A 72 -29.61 -4.83 -36.32
CA LYS A 72 -28.63 -3.88 -36.92
C LYS A 72 -29.10 -2.43 -36.88
N THR A 73 -30.24 -2.20 -36.24
CA THR A 73 -30.90 -0.90 -36.11
C THR A 73 -31.11 -0.64 -34.63
N ASN A 74 -31.19 0.63 -34.24
CA ASN A 74 -31.40 1.07 -32.88
C ASN A 74 -32.88 1.00 -32.44
N SER A 75 -33.60 -0.01 -32.92
CA SER A 75 -35.00 -0.25 -32.59
C SER A 75 -35.38 -1.72 -32.76
N TYR A 76 -36.28 -2.20 -31.92
CA TYR A 76 -36.82 -3.55 -31.95
C TYR A 76 -38.34 -3.55 -31.75
N ASP A 77 -39.07 -4.16 -32.69
CA ASP A 77 -40.51 -4.42 -32.57
C ASP A 77 -40.72 -5.75 -31.84
N PHE A 78 -41.20 -5.66 -30.60
CA PHE A 78 -41.44 -6.80 -29.72
C PHE A 78 -42.92 -7.22 -29.70
N SER A 79 -43.71 -6.87 -30.73
CA SER A 79 -45.12 -7.28 -30.85
C SER A 79 -45.33 -8.80 -30.87
N SER A 80 -44.28 -9.59 -31.10
CA SER A 80 -44.34 -11.06 -31.01
C SER A 80 -44.14 -11.61 -29.61
N LEU A 81 -43.73 -10.79 -28.63
CA LEU A 81 -43.59 -11.18 -27.24
C LEU A 81 -44.91 -10.97 -26.50
N ASP A 82 -45.33 -11.98 -25.74
CA ASP A 82 -46.49 -11.93 -24.86
C ASP A 82 -46.01 -11.60 -23.43
N GLY A 83 -46.70 -10.70 -22.74
CA GLY A 83 -46.34 -10.30 -21.38
C GLY A 83 -47.04 -9.00 -20.99
N THR A 84 -47.45 -8.90 -19.71
CA THR A 84 -48.02 -7.67 -19.13
C THR A 84 -46.93 -6.76 -18.55
N ARG A 85 -45.78 -7.36 -18.22
CA ARG A 85 -44.51 -6.73 -17.88
C ARG A 85 -43.41 -7.44 -18.70
N ILE A 86 -42.50 -6.68 -19.30
CA ILE A 86 -41.28 -7.20 -19.95
C ILE A 86 -40.16 -6.18 -19.71
N ILE A 87 -39.04 -6.60 -19.12
CA ILE A 87 -37.87 -5.74 -18.87
C ILE A 87 -36.86 -5.95 -20.00
N PHE A 88 -36.41 -4.87 -20.62
CA PHE A 88 -35.46 -4.91 -21.73
C PHE A 88 -34.12 -4.31 -21.33
N THR A 89 -33.04 -4.97 -21.75
CA THR A 89 -31.68 -4.42 -21.81
C THR A 89 -31.11 -4.65 -23.20
N VAL A 90 -30.09 -3.89 -23.57
CA VAL A 90 -29.43 -4.00 -24.88
C VAL A 90 -27.92 -3.98 -24.69
N ILE A 91 -27.22 -4.86 -25.41
CA ILE A 91 -25.75 -4.86 -25.53
C ILE A 91 -25.39 -4.36 -26.92
N THR A 92 -24.42 -3.44 -27.00
CA THR A 92 -23.82 -3.04 -28.26
C THR A 92 -22.85 -4.12 -28.71
N LYS A 93 -23.05 -4.61 -29.94
CA LYS A 93 -22.11 -5.53 -30.57
C LYS A 93 -20.94 -4.76 -31.16
N ALA A 94 -19.75 -5.04 -30.69
CA ALA A 94 -18.53 -4.39 -31.10
C ALA A 94 -18.13 -4.71 -32.55
N PRO A 95 -17.44 -3.79 -33.23
CA PRO A 95 -16.69 -4.11 -34.43
C PRO A 95 -15.51 -5.06 -34.10
N LYS A 96 -14.80 -5.52 -35.13
CA LYS A 96 -13.67 -6.42 -34.93
C LYS A 96 -12.51 -5.67 -34.24
N GLY A 97 -12.01 -6.24 -33.13
CA GLY A 97 -10.87 -5.70 -32.35
C GLY A 97 -11.27 -4.75 -31.23
N MET A 98 -12.51 -4.89 -30.76
CA MET A 98 -13.10 -4.20 -29.60
C MET A 98 -13.94 -5.21 -28.83
N GLN A 99 -14.17 -4.95 -27.55
CA GLN A 99 -15.05 -5.75 -26.71
C GLN A 99 -16.50 -5.28 -26.86
N ASP A 100 -17.46 -6.22 -26.84
CA ASP A 100 -18.89 -5.90 -26.71
C ASP A 100 -19.10 -5.06 -25.43
N SER A 101 -20.14 -4.21 -25.42
CA SER A 101 -20.40 -3.33 -24.28
C SER A 101 -20.92 -4.10 -23.06
N ALA A 102 -20.90 -3.47 -21.89
CA ALA A 102 -21.79 -3.82 -20.79
C ALA A 102 -23.29 -3.78 -21.24
N GLN A 103 -24.17 -4.38 -20.44
CA GLN A 103 -25.61 -4.20 -20.67
C GLN A 103 -26.03 -2.76 -20.37
N SER A 104 -26.91 -2.19 -21.20
CA SER A 104 -27.55 -0.91 -20.91
C SER A 104 -28.30 -0.91 -19.56
N ALA A 105 -28.61 0.27 -19.05
CA ALA A 105 -29.70 0.43 -18.09
C ALA A 105 -31.00 -0.10 -18.72
N SER A 106 -31.87 -0.71 -17.91
CA SER A 106 -33.09 -1.37 -18.38
C SER A 106 -34.22 -0.41 -18.69
N VAL A 107 -35.21 -0.86 -19.45
CA VAL A 107 -36.51 -0.22 -19.58
C VAL A 107 -37.60 -1.28 -19.69
N ALA A 108 -38.74 -1.05 -19.06
CA ALA A 108 -39.82 -2.00 -18.95
C ALA A 108 -41.04 -1.58 -19.77
N TYR A 109 -41.61 -2.55 -20.49
CA TYR A 109 -42.96 -2.46 -20.99
C TYR A 109 -43.94 -2.86 -19.89
N VAL A 110 -44.87 -1.97 -19.54
CA VAL A 110 -45.98 -2.25 -18.60
C VAL A 110 -47.31 -1.96 -19.29
N GLU A 111 -48.18 -2.98 -19.47
CA GLU A 111 -49.40 -2.87 -20.28
C GLU A 111 -50.36 -1.76 -19.82
N ASN A 112 -50.42 -1.48 -18.51
CA ASN A 112 -51.23 -0.42 -17.91
C ASN A 112 -50.38 0.64 -17.16
N LYS A 113 -49.26 1.06 -17.74
CA LYS A 113 -48.28 1.99 -17.13
C LYS A 113 -48.91 3.15 -16.34
N GLU A 114 -49.85 3.92 -16.93
CA GLU A 114 -50.46 5.07 -16.24
C GLU A 114 -51.15 4.71 -14.92
N GLN A 115 -51.84 3.56 -14.89
CA GLN A 115 -52.50 3.08 -13.68
C GLN A 115 -51.47 2.65 -12.65
N GLU A 116 -50.40 1.98 -13.10
CA GLU A 116 -49.32 1.51 -12.24
C GLU A 116 -48.56 2.68 -11.60
N VAL A 117 -48.24 3.72 -12.37
CA VAL A 117 -47.62 4.95 -11.83
C VAL A 117 -48.50 5.60 -10.76
N THR A 118 -49.82 5.64 -10.96
CA THR A 118 -50.74 6.18 -9.94
C THR A 118 -50.74 5.33 -8.67
N ALA A 119 -50.65 4.00 -8.81
CA ALA A 119 -50.55 3.09 -7.67
C ALA A 119 -49.21 3.28 -6.94
N MET A 120 -48.11 3.41 -7.68
CA MET A 120 -46.77 3.64 -7.13
C MET A 120 -46.69 4.95 -6.35
N GLN A 121 -47.26 6.05 -6.88
CA GLN A 121 -47.34 7.32 -6.16
C GLN A 121 -48.09 7.20 -4.82
N LEU A 122 -49.17 6.39 -4.80
CA LEU A 122 -49.91 6.14 -3.57
C LEU A 122 -49.03 5.34 -2.59
N ALA A 123 -48.42 4.25 -3.03
CA ALA A 123 -47.53 3.41 -2.23
C ALA A 123 -46.38 4.22 -1.61
N LEU A 124 -45.71 5.06 -2.39
CA LEU A 124 -44.66 5.97 -1.90
C LEU A 124 -45.19 6.92 -0.82
N SER A 125 -46.35 7.54 -1.05
CA SER A 125 -46.93 8.51 -0.10
C SER A 125 -47.44 7.88 1.20
N GLU A 126 -47.82 6.60 1.18
CA GLU A 126 -48.30 5.89 2.36
C GLU A 126 -47.15 5.35 3.21
N ASN A 127 -46.00 5.05 2.59
CA ASN A 127 -44.88 4.38 3.24
C ASN A 127 -43.66 5.27 3.53
N LEU A 128 -43.45 6.36 2.78
CA LEU A 128 -42.33 7.27 2.99
C LEU A 128 -42.77 8.60 3.62
N PRO A 129 -42.02 9.14 4.60
CA PRO A 129 -42.39 10.37 5.31
C PRO A 129 -42.07 11.66 4.52
N MET A 130 -41.54 11.56 3.30
CA MET A 130 -41.12 12.69 2.47
C MET A 130 -41.94 12.78 1.18
N GLU A 131 -42.14 14.01 0.69
CA GLU A 131 -42.78 14.26 -0.60
C GLU A 131 -41.72 14.10 -1.69
N LEU A 132 -41.91 13.12 -2.59
CA LEU A 132 -40.99 12.83 -3.70
C LEU A 132 -41.53 13.41 -5.01
N ASP A 133 -40.63 13.74 -5.94
CA ASP A 133 -41.02 14.17 -7.27
C ASP A 133 -41.89 13.09 -7.97
N PRO A 134 -42.99 13.46 -8.65
CA PRO A 134 -43.85 12.50 -9.35
C PRO A 134 -43.12 11.62 -10.37
N GLY A 135 -42.00 12.11 -10.93
CA GLY A 135 -41.11 11.39 -11.83
C GLY A 135 -40.39 10.22 -11.17
N PHE A 136 -40.14 10.26 -9.86
CA PHE A 136 -39.58 9.14 -9.11
C PHE A 136 -40.46 7.88 -9.24
N ALA A 137 -41.77 8.03 -9.06
CA ALA A 137 -42.73 6.94 -9.21
C ALA A 137 -42.86 6.46 -10.68
N GLU A 138 -42.74 7.38 -11.64
CA GLU A 138 -42.74 7.02 -13.05
C GLU A 138 -41.50 6.20 -13.41
N GLU A 139 -40.34 6.55 -12.86
CA GLU A 139 -39.09 5.86 -13.12
C GLU A 139 -39.07 4.45 -12.56
N LEU A 140 -39.56 4.23 -11.34
CA LEU A 140 -39.73 2.88 -10.78
C LEU A 140 -40.52 1.97 -11.75
N VAL A 141 -41.64 2.48 -12.28
CA VAL A 141 -42.48 1.73 -13.22
C VAL A 141 -41.82 1.61 -14.60
N ASN A 142 -41.06 2.62 -15.04
CA ASN A 142 -40.25 2.55 -16.27
C ASN A 142 -39.18 1.47 -16.18
N LYS A 143 -38.67 1.18 -14.99
CA LYS A 143 -37.72 0.09 -14.74
C LYS A 143 -38.40 -1.23 -14.43
N GLY A 144 -39.74 -1.25 -14.37
CA GLY A 144 -40.55 -2.46 -14.30
C GLY A 144 -40.96 -2.87 -12.89
N MET A 145 -40.67 -2.04 -11.89
CA MET A 145 -41.13 -2.25 -10.52
C MET A 145 -42.62 -1.93 -10.42
N LEU A 146 -43.40 -2.88 -9.89
CA LEU A 146 -44.81 -2.68 -9.59
C LEU A 146 -44.99 -2.10 -8.19
N ALA A 147 -46.09 -1.37 -7.98
CA ALA A 147 -46.39 -0.77 -6.68
C ALA A 147 -46.49 -1.81 -5.56
N SER A 148 -47.02 -3.00 -5.86
CA SER A 148 -47.07 -4.10 -4.90
C SER A 148 -45.70 -4.64 -4.53
N GLU A 149 -44.75 -4.69 -5.47
CA GLU A 149 -43.39 -5.19 -5.21
C GLU A 149 -42.62 -4.17 -4.36
N PHE A 150 -42.82 -2.87 -4.62
CA PHE A 150 -42.30 -1.81 -3.78
C PHE A 150 -42.88 -1.88 -2.35
N GLU A 151 -44.19 -2.08 -2.20
CA GLU A 151 -44.84 -2.27 -0.90
C GLU A 151 -44.26 -3.49 -0.16
N ASP A 152 -44.14 -4.63 -0.84
CA ASP A 152 -43.56 -5.86 -0.28
C ASP A 152 -42.12 -5.63 0.19
N MET A 153 -41.30 -4.92 -0.60
CA MET A 153 -39.93 -4.56 -0.23
C MET A 153 -39.89 -3.62 0.98
N VAL A 154 -40.75 -2.59 1.04
CA VAL A 154 -40.79 -1.68 2.19
C VAL A 154 -41.25 -2.42 3.45
N ASP A 155 -42.25 -3.30 3.34
CA ASP A 155 -42.70 -4.15 4.44
C ASP A 155 -41.57 -5.07 4.92
N ALA A 156 -40.80 -5.65 4.00
CA ALA A 156 -39.62 -6.45 4.33
C ALA A 156 -38.53 -5.62 5.02
N PHE A 157 -38.24 -4.41 4.54
CA PHE A 157 -37.29 -3.49 5.17
C PHE A 157 -37.74 -3.06 6.58
N MET A 158 -39.02 -2.77 6.78
CA MET A 158 -39.56 -2.41 8.09
C MET A 158 -39.52 -3.60 9.05
N THR A 159 -39.79 -4.81 8.55
CA THR A 159 -39.63 -6.06 9.30
C THR A 159 -38.17 -6.27 9.67
N PHE A 160 -37.24 -6.05 8.74
CA PHE A 160 -35.80 -6.10 8.99
C PHE A 160 -35.38 -5.13 10.10
N VAL A 161 -35.82 -3.87 10.06
CA VAL A 161 -35.51 -2.88 11.11
C VAL A 161 -36.07 -3.30 12.47
N GLU A 162 -37.29 -3.85 12.51
CA GLU A 162 -37.91 -4.35 13.75
C GLU A 162 -37.18 -5.59 14.29
N ASP A 163 -36.87 -6.56 13.44
CA ASP A 163 -36.24 -7.82 13.82
C ASP A 163 -34.77 -7.62 14.21
N MET A 164 -34.05 -6.68 13.58
CA MET A 164 -32.67 -6.34 13.92
C MET A 164 -32.50 -5.82 15.35
N ASP A 165 -33.52 -5.15 15.91
CA ASP A 165 -33.51 -4.72 17.32
C ASP A 165 -33.55 -5.91 18.30
N ASP A 166 -34.02 -7.08 17.83
CA ASP A 166 -34.19 -8.31 18.61
C ASP A 166 -33.11 -9.38 18.33
N VAL A 167 -32.12 -9.10 17.47
CA VAL A 167 -31.03 -10.04 17.14
C VAL A 167 -30.10 -10.28 18.33
N ASP A 168 -30.07 -11.53 18.83
CA ASP A 168 -29.21 -11.92 19.96
C ASP A 168 -27.86 -12.51 19.51
N ASN A 169 -27.75 -12.98 18.26
CA ASN A 169 -26.56 -13.64 17.72
C ASN A 169 -26.41 -13.48 16.19
N MET A 170 -25.24 -13.87 15.66
CA MET A 170 -24.88 -13.66 14.25
C MET A 170 -25.76 -14.44 13.27
N ASN A 171 -26.21 -15.65 13.63
CA ASN A 171 -27.10 -16.45 12.78
C ASN A 171 -28.49 -15.79 12.62
N GLU A 172 -29.04 -15.26 13.70
CA GLU A 172 -30.30 -14.51 13.66
C GLU A 172 -30.16 -13.24 12.82
N GLY A 173 -29.07 -12.50 13.00
CA GLY A 173 -28.79 -11.31 12.18
C GLY A 173 -28.64 -11.63 10.69
N PHE A 174 -27.94 -12.69 10.35
CA PHE A 174 -27.80 -13.14 8.96
C PHE A 174 -29.15 -13.56 8.37
N ALA A 175 -29.96 -14.35 9.09
CA ALA A 175 -31.27 -14.76 8.59
C ALA A 175 -32.22 -13.57 8.33
N VAL A 176 -32.12 -12.52 9.14
CA VAL A 176 -32.88 -11.28 8.97
C VAL A 176 -32.39 -10.50 7.74
N ILE A 177 -31.07 -10.45 7.49
CA ILE A 177 -30.48 -9.88 6.27
C ILE A 177 -30.90 -10.66 5.03
N ASP A 178 -30.71 -11.99 5.03
CA ASP A 178 -31.08 -12.91 3.94
C ASP A 178 -32.55 -12.72 3.55
N THR A 179 -33.46 -12.69 4.55
CA THR A 179 -34.88 -12.43 4.30
C THR A 179 -35.15 -11.06 3.66
N MET A 180 -34.40 -10.02 4.04
CA MET A 180 -34.52 -8.68 3.46
C MET A 180 -34.01 -8.67 2.02
N MET A 181 -32.84 -9.26 1.77
CA MET A 181 -32.21 -9.33 0.45
C MET A 181 -33.05 -10.15 -0.54
N GLU A 182 -33.63 -11.29 -0.10
CA GLU A 182 -34.59 -12.08 -0.89
C GLU A 182 -35.83 -11.27 -1.31
N SER A 183 -36.16 -10.22 -0.57
CA SER A 183 -37.32 -9.35 -0.83
C SER A 183 -37.02 -8.16 -1.75
N VAL A 184 -35.74 -7.91 -2.07
CA VAL A 184 -35.34 -6.84 -2.99
C VAL A 184 -35.57 -7.30 -4.43
N GLU A 185 -36.77 -7.06 -4.94
CA GLU A 185 -37.06 -7.27 -6.35
C GLU A 185 -36.64 -6.05 -7.18
N ASN A 186 -35.86 -6.27 -8.24
CA ASN A 186 -35.48 -5.24 -9.22
C ASN A 186 -34.76 -4.03 -8.58
N PRO A 187 -33.56 -4.23 -7.98
CA PRO A 187 -32.80 -3.16 -7.34
C PRO A 187 -32.49 -1.99 -8.28
N GLU A 188 -32.31 -2.24 -9.58
CA GLU A 188 -32.06 -1.20 -10.59
C GLU A 188 -33.15 -0.13 -10.59
N ALA A 189 -34.42 -0.50 -10.40
CA ALA A 189 -35.52 0.46 -10.39
C ALA A 189 -35.33 1.53 -9.32
N ILE A 190 -34.99 1.11 -8.11
CA ILE A 190 -34.80 2.00 -6.96
C ILE A 190 -33.55 2.85 -7.16
N ILE A 191 -32.44 2.23 -7.55
CA ILE A 191 -31.19 2.93 -7.83
C ILE A 191 -31.43 4.01 -8.89
N SER A 192 -32.11 3.67 -9.99
CA SER A 192 -32.44 4.62 -11.05
C SER A 192 -33.30 5.77 -10.57
N ALA A 193 -34.36 5.47 -9.81
CA ALA A 193 -35.23 6.52 -9.26
C ALA A 193 -34.46 7.42 -8.28
N VAL A 194 -33.58 6.86 -7.45
CA VAL A 194 -32.73 7.63 -6.53
C VAL A 194 -31.76 8.52 -7.30
N VAL A 195 -30.96 7.94 -8.20
CA VAL A 195 -29.93 8.68 -8.97
C VAL A 195 -30.55 9.77 -9.84
N LYS A 196 -31.70 9.52 -10.47
CA LYS A 196 -32.28 10.48 -11.43
C LYS A 196 -33.17 11.55 -10.80
N TYR A 197 -33.73 11.30 -9.62
CA TYR A 197 -34.75 12.20 -9.04
C TYR A 197 -34.47 12.60 -7.60
N LEU A 198 -34.01 11.69 -6.74
CA LEU A 198 -33.78 12.02 -5.33
C LEU A 198 -32.42 12.69 -5.12
N LEU A 199 -31.36 12.14 -5.72
CA LEU A 199 -30.00 12.66 -5.55
C LEU A 199 -29.87 14.10 -6.09
N PRO A 200 -30.37 14.46 -7.28
CA PRO A 200 -30.35 15.85 -7.74
C PRO A 200 -31.10 16.81 -6.80
N ASP A 201 -32.23 16.40 -6.23
CA ASP A 201 -32.99 17.23 -5.27
C ASP A 201 -32.23 17.41 -3.94
N LEU A 202 -31.47 16.38 -3.50
CA LEU A 202 -30.59 16.51 -2.34
C LEU A 202 -29.40 17.43 -2.62
N LEU A 203 -28.83 17.37 -3.83
CA LEU A 203 -27.76 18.27 -4.26
C LEU A 203 -28.27 19.72 -4.34
N ASP A 204 -29.44 19.96 -4.91
CA ASP A 204 -30.09 21.28 -4.94
C ASP A 204 -30.26 21.86 -3.52
N GLN A 205 -30.71 21.04 -2.57
CA GLN A 205 -30.86 21.45 -1.17
C GLN A 205 -29.51 21.78 -0.50
N GLN A 206 -28.46 21.01 -0.81
CA GLN A 206 -27.12 21.26 -0.29
C GLN A 206 -26.53 22.55 -0.88
N ILE A 207 -26.70 22.78 -2.19
CA ILE A 207 -26.31 24.02 -2.86
C ILE A 207 -27.05 25.22 -2.23
N GLU A 208 -28.37 25.15 -2.04
CA GLU A 208 -29.14 26.24 -1.40
C GLU A 208 -28.61 26.54 0.02
N MET A 209 -28.24 25.51 0.79
CA MET A 209 -27.64 25.69 2.10
C MET A 209 -26.27 26.39 2.04
N LEU A 210 -25.43 26.01 1.07
CA LEU A 210 -24.12 26.64 0.87
C LEU A 210 -24.24 28.08 0.38
N GLU A 211 -25.17 28.37 -0.52
CA GLU A 211 -25.49 29.74 -0.97
C GLU A 211 -25.92 30.64 0.21
N ASP A 212 -26.72 30.09 1.14
CA ASP A 212 -27.15 30.80 2.35
C ASP A 212 -25.96 31.11 3.29
N ASP A 213 -25.04 30.14 3.47
CA ASP A 213 -23.81 30.32 4.25
C ASP A 213 -22.85 31.32 3.58
N GLN A 214 -22.66 31.22 2.26
CA GLN A 214 -21.88 32.16 1.46
C GLN A 214 -22.43 33.58 1.61
N ALA A 215 -23.75 33.77 1.48
CA ALA A 215 -24.41 35.06 1.67
C ALA A 215 -24.19 35.61 3.08
N TRP A 216 -24.14 34.74 4.10
CA TRP A 216 -23.81 35.14 5.46
C TRP A 216 -22.36 35.63 5.58
N TYR A 217 -21.38 34.90 5.04
CA TYR A 217 -19.97 35.30 5.04
C TYR A 217 -19.75 36.61 4.27
N GLN A 218 -20.37 36.74 3.10
CA GLN A 218 -20.34 37.96 2.30
C GLN A 218 -20.91 39.15 3.07
N SER A 219 -21.96 38.95 3.88
CA SER A 219 -22.51 40.02 4.73
C SER A 219 -21.54 40.49 5.82
N MET A 220 -20.67 39.60 6.33
CA MET A 220 -19.62 39.97 7.29
C MET A 220 -18.51 40.78 6.64
N ILE A 221 -18.16 40.46 5.38
CA ILE A 221 -17.22 41.25 4.56
C ILE A 221 -17.80 42.66 4.32
N ASP A 222 -19.06 42.75 3.89
CA ASP A 222 -19.75 44.01 3.59
C ASP A 222 -19.83 44.95 4.82
N ASP A 223 -19.90 44.38 6.02
CA ASP A 223 -19.92 45.08 7.31
C ASP A 223 -18.51 45.46 7.84
N ASP A 224 -17.45 45.30 7.03
CA ASP A 224 -16.04 45.60 7.38
C ASP A 224 -15.57 44.77 8.61
N GLN A 225 -16.05 43.53 8.73
CA GLN A 225 -15.66 42.58 9.79
C GLN A 225 -14.58 41.58 9.36
N ASP A 226 -14.13 41.64 8.11
CA ASP A 226 -13.06 40.78 7.61
C ASP A 226 -11.68 41.31 7.98
N TYR A 227 -11.35 41.23 9.28
CA TYR A 227 -10.10 41.77 9.80
C TYR A 227 -8.84 41.02 9.34
N TRP A 228 -8.99 39.87 8.66
CA TRP A 228 -7.87 38.98 8.32
C TRP A 228 -7.97 38.27 6.96
N GLY A 229 -8.98 38.54 6.13
CA GLY A 229 -9.19 37.82 4.86
C GLY A 229 -9.92 36.48 5.03
N TYR A 230 -10.13 36.04 6.28
CA TYR A 230 -10.76 34.76 6.61
C TYR A 230 -12.15 34.59 5.99
N TYR A 231 -12.95 35.65 5.96
CA TYR A 231 -14.29 35.53 5.38
C TYR A 231 -14.26 35.49 3.86
N GLN A 232 -13.30 36.15 3.21
CA GLN A 232 -13.12 36.02 1.77
C GLN A 232 -12.66 34.63 1.39
N GLU A 233 -11.65 34.10 2.09
CA GLU A 233 -11.16 32.71 1.92
C GLU A 233 -12.30 31.70 2.05
N ARG A 234 -13.16 31.85 3.07
CA ARG A 234 -14.32 30.94 3.20
C ARG A 234 -15.40 31.14 2.14
N VAL A 235 -15.54 32.34 1.57
CA VAL A 235 -16.45 32.57 0.42
C VAL A 235 -15.91 31.86 -0.82
N ASP A 236 -14.61 32.00 -1.09
CA ASP A 236 -13.94 31.37 -2.22
C ASP A 236 -14.05 29.83 -2.11
N GLU A 237 -13.76 29.25 -0.93
CA GLU A 237 -13.95 27.81 -0.67
C GLU A 237 -15.40 27.34 -0.90
N ILE A 238 -16.40 28.13 -0.48
CA ILE A 238 -17.81 27.77 -0.67
C ILE A 238 -18.23 27.89 -2.15
N ASP A 239 -17.70 28.87 -2.88
CA ASP A 239 -17.92 28.98 -4.34
C ASP A 239 -17.42 27.73 -5.06
N ASP A 240 -16.23 27.23 -4.70
CA ASP A 240 -15.64 26.01 -5.27
C ASP A 240 -16.47 24.77 -4.87
N GLU A 241 -16.92 24.67 -3.61
CA GLU A 241 -17.83 23.60 -3.15
C GLU A 241 -19.17 23.61 -3.93
N ILE A 242 -19.75 24.78 -4.21
CA ILE A 242 -21.00 24.92 -4.98
C ILE A 242 -20.78 24.50 -6.43
N ALA A 243 -19.73 25.01 -7.09
CA ALA A 243 -19.43 24.72 -8.50
C ALA A 243 -19.29 23.21 -8.74
N ALA A 244 -18.65 22.50 -7.81
CA ALA A 244 -18.50 21.06 -7.91
C ALA A 244 -19.80 20.27 -7.74
N LEU A 245 -20.69 20.73 -6.85
CA LEU A 245 -22.00 20.11 -6.71
C LEU A 245 -22.87 20.36 -7.95
N GLU A 246 -22.75 21.54 -8.57
CA GLU A 246 -23.40 21.84 -9.86
C GLU A 246 -22.84 20.95 -10.98
N GLU A 247 -21.52 20.75 -11.06
CA GLU A 247 -20.90 19.85 -12.04
C GLU A 247 -21.30 18.39 -11.81
N LEU A 248 -21.35 17.94 -10.54
CA LEU A 248 -21.87 16.62 -10.19
C LEU A 248 -23.34 16.47 -10.61
N GLN A 249 -24.15 17.52 -10.46
CA GLN A 249 -25.53 17.53 -10.93
C GLN A 249 -25.62 17.42 -12.46
N ASP A 250 -24.76 18.14 -13.19
CA ASP A 250 -24.66 18.06 -14.65
C ASP A 250 -24.20 16.66 -15.09
N MET A 251 -23.20 16.07 -14.43
CA MET A 251 -22.74 14.70 -14.67
C MET A 251 -23.87 13.69 -14.43
N LEU A 252 -24.64 13.82 -13.35
CA LEU A 252 -25.80 12.97 -13.10
C LEU A 252 -26.86 13.15 -14.19
N ALA A 253 -27.07 14.37 -14.68
CA ALA A 253 -28.03 14.64 -15.76
C ALA A 253 -27.60 13.99 -17.10
N ASP A 254 -26.31 14.05 -17.42
CA ASP A 254 -25.76 13.57 -18.70
C ASP A 254 -25.45 12.06 -18.68
N SER A 255 -25.02 11.52 -17.54
CA SER A 255 -24.49 10.17 -17.35
C SER A 255 -25.23 9.35 -16.27
N SER A 256 -26.47 9.70 -15.91
CA SER A 256 -27.25 8.94 -14.91
C SER A 256 -27.31 7.44 -15.17
N ASP A 257 -27.42 6.99 -16.43
CA ASP A 257 -27.46 5.55 -16.74
C ASP A 257 -26.13 4.85 -16.40
N GLU A 258 -24.98 5.51 -16.56
CA GLU A 258 -23.66 4.98 -16.17
C GLU A 258 -23.56 4.86 -14.65
N VAL A 259 -23.92 5.93 -13.92
CA VAL A 259 -23.92 5.93 -12.44
C VAL A 259 -24.85 4.85 -11.89
N VAL A 260 -26.05 4.71 -12.45
CA VAL A 260 -27.00 3.65 -12.07
C VAL A 260 -26.40 2.27 -12.27
N LYS A 261 -25.73 2.04 -13.41
CA LYS A 261 -25.13 0.74 -13.72
C LYS A 261 -23.96 0.42 -12.79
N THR A 262 -23.14 1.40 -12.43
CA THR A 262 -22.03 1.23 -11.49
C THR A 262 -22.53 0.93 -10.08
N VAL A 263 -23.55 1.64 -9.60
CA VAL A 263 -24.17 1.36 -8.30
C VAL A 263 -24.86 -0.02 -8.32
N LEU A 264 -25.56 -0.36 -9.40
CA LEU A 264 -26.17 -1.68 -9.57
C LEU A 264 -25.13 -2.78 -9.55
N PHE A 265 -24.02 -2.61 -10.27
CA PHE A 265 -22.91 -3.54 -10.25
C PHE A 265 -22.41 -3.81 -8.82
N VAL A 266 -22.16 -2.76 -8.04
CA VAL A 266 -21.72 -2.91 -6.63
C VAL A 266 -22.76 -3.64 -5.79
N ILE A 267 -24.05 -3.35 -5.99
CA ILE A 267 -25.14 -4.02 -5.26
C ILE A 267 -25.26 -5.49 -5.67
N ASP A 268 -25.26 -5.79 -6.96
CA ASP A 268 -25.31 -7.16 -7.50
C ASP A 268 -24.10 -7.96 -7.02
N TYR A 269 -22.93 -7.33 -6.94
CA TYR A 269 -21.73 -7.93 -6.39
C TYR A 269 -21.91 -8.31 -4.92
N ILE A 270 -22.38 -7.38 -4.08
CA ILE A 270 -22.66 -7.64 -2.66
C ILE A 270 -23.72 -8.73 -2.50
N MET A 271 -24.77 -8.72 -3.32
CA MET A 271 -25.81 -9.74 -3.35
C MET A 271 -25.23 -11.12 -3.69
N SER A 272 -24.34 -11.20 -4.67
CA SER A 272 -23.71 -12.47 -5.04
C SER A 272 -22.82 -13.06 -3.93
N ILE A 273 -22.14 -12.21 -3.15
CA ILE A 273 -21.43 -12.62 -1.92
C ILE A 273 -22.44 -13.19 -0.92
N GLU A 274 -23.49 -12.42 -0.65
CA GLU A 274 -24.50 -12.76 0.35
C GLU A 274 -25.17 -14.11 0.05
N GLU A 275 -25.57 -14.35 -1.20
CA GLU A 275 -26.16 -15.61 -1.66
C GLU A 275 -25.25 -16.83 -1.42
N MET A 276 -23.93 -16.63 -1.37
CA MET A 276 -22.96 -17.69 -1.11
C MET A 276 -22.63 -17.88 0.38
N ILE A 277 -23.00 -16.94 1.24
CA ILE A 277 -22.81 -17.07 2.69
C ILE A 277 -23.85 -18.06 3.21
N THR A 278 -23.38 -19.19 3.76
CA THR A 278 -24.27 -20.23 4.28
C THR A 278 -24.48 -20.10 5.80
N GLU A 279 -25.63 -20.58 6.31
CA GLU A 279 -25.86 -20.72 7.76
C GLU A 279 -24.75 -21.56 8.43
N ASP A 280 -24.18 -22.53 7.72
CA ASP A 280 -23.05 -23.34 8.19
C ASP A 280 -21.77 -22.50 8.33
N LEU A 281 -21.46 -21.63 7.37
CA LEU A 281 -20.35 -20.67 7.46
C LEU A 281 -20.52 -19.75 8.67
N ILE A 282 -21.68 -19.10 8.81
CA ILE A 282 -21.96 -18.19 9.92
C ILE A 282 -21.85 -18.92 11.26
N THR A 283 -22.36 -20.15 11.34
CA THR A 283 -22.24 -20.98 12.55
C THR A 283 -20.77 -21.28 12.88
N LYS A 284 -19.95 -21.63 11.89
CA LYS A 284 -18.50 -21.86 12.11
C LYS A 284 -17.79 -20.58 12.56
N ILE A 285 -18.10 -19.45 11.93
CA ILE A 285 -17.57 -18.14 12.32
C ILE A 285 -17.96 -17.81 13.76
N GLN A 286 -19.23 -18.05 14.13
CA GLN A 286 -19.72 -17.86 15.49
C GLN A 286 -18.96 -18.75 16.48
N ASN A 287 -18.82 -20.05 16.20
CA ASN A 287 -18.07 -20.99 17.05
C ASN A 287 -16.62 -20.52 17.26
N LEU A 288 -15.95 -20.09 16.19
CA LEU A 288 -14.59 -19.54 16.28
C LEU A 288 -14.55 -18.25 17.11
N SER A 289 -15.54 -17.36 16.97
CA SER A 289 -15.62 -16.11 17.72
C SER A 289 -15.90 -16.30 19.22
N GLU A 290 -16.54 -17.41 19.59
CA GLU A 290 -16.85 -17.80 20.97
C GLU A 290 -15.68 -18.51 21.67
N THR A 291 -14.60 -18.82 20.95
CA THR A 291 -13.38 -19.41 21.52
C THR A 291 -12.79 -18.50 22.60
N GLU A 292 -12.58 -19.02 23.82
CA GLU A 292 -12.07 -18.22 24.96
C GLU A 292 -10.56 -17.92 24.84
N GLY A 293 -9.78 -18.88 24.33
CA GLY A 293 -8.33 -18.82 24.21
C GLY A 293 -7.78 -19.61 23.01
N PRO A 294 -6.54 -19.36 22.56
CA PRO A 294 -5.91 -20.11 21.47
C PRO A 294 -5.91 -21.63 21.66
N GLU A 295 -5.94 -22.11 22.91
CA GLU A 295 -6.02 -23.53 23.29
C GLU A 295 -7.29 -24.22 22.78
N ASP A 296 -8.40 -23.49 22.73
CA ASP A 296 -9.71 -24.00 22.34
C ASP A 296 -9.97 -23.83 20.84
N LEU A 297 -9.06 -23.16 20.10
CA LEU A 297 -9.21 -22.88 18.68
C LEU A 297 -9.31 -24.19 17.87
N ASN A 298 -10.40 -24.36 17.13
CA ASN A 298 -10.58 -25.49 16.23
C ASN A 298 -9.93 -25.19 14.87
N VAL A 299 -8.68 -25.61 14.69
CA VAL A 299 -7.91 -25.34 13.47
C VAL A 299 -8.61 -25.85 12.20
N ALA A 300 -9.21 -27.04 12.24
CA ALA A 300 -9.92 -27.58 11.08
C ALA A 300 -11.13 -26.73 10.68
N GLU A 301 -11.83 -26.16 11.67
CA GLU A 301 -12.96 -25.26 11.41
C GLU A 301 -12.50 -23.89 10.90
N LEU A 302 -11.35 -23.39 11.39
CA LEU A 302 -10.73 -22.17 10.87
C LEU A 302 -10.32 -22.31 9.39
N VAL A 303 -9.69 -23.44 9.03
CA VAL A 303 -9.35 -23.75 7.63
C VAL A 303 -10.61 -23.82 6.77
N LEU A 304 -11.67 -24.50 7.24
CA LEU A 304 -12.93 -24.57 6.50
C LEU A 304 -13.57 -23.20 6.29
N VAL A 305 -13.55 -22.32 7.30
CA VAL A 305 -14.04 -20.94 7.17
C VAL A 305 -13.22 -20.16 6.14
N LYS A 306 -11.88 -20.26 6.21
CA LYS A 306 -10.99 -19.63 5.23
C LYS A 306 -11.24 -20.16 3.81
N ASP A 307 -11.32 -21.48 3.64
CA ASP A 307 -11.58 -22.13 2.35
C ASP A 307 -12.92 -21.67 1.76
N GLU A 308 -13.95 -21.57 2.59
CA GLU A 308 -15.28 -21.13 2.17
C GLU A 308 -15.27 -19.65 1.78
N ILE A 309 -14.57 -18.78 2.53
CA ILE A 309 -14.37 -17.36 2.16
C ILE A 309 -13.59 -17.23 0.86
N VAL A 310 -12.46 -17.94 0.71
CA VAL A 310 -11.68 -17.96 -0.54
C VAL A 310 -12.55 -18.42 -1.71
N ASN A 311 -13.35 -19.46 -1.52
CA ASN A 311 -14.27 -19.93 -2.56
C ASN A 311 -15.36 -18.90 -2.89
N ILE A 312 -15.91 -18.18 -1.90
CA ILE A 312 -16.83 -17.05 -2.12
C ILE A 312 -16.15 -16.00 -2.97
N LEU A 313 -15.02 -15.48 -2.51
CA LEU A 313 -14.28 -14.43 -3.21
C LEU A 313 -13.88 -14.82 -4.62
N ARG A 314 -13.52 -16.09 -4.88
CA ARG A 314 -13.20 -16.62 -6.22
C ARG A 314 -14.42 -16.83 -7.11
N THR A 315 -15.59 -17.07 -6.54
CA THR A 315 -16.79 -17.37 -7.33
C THR A 315 -17.59 -16.10 -7.65
N THR A 316 -17.63 -15.16 -6.71
CA THR A 316 -18.45 -13.94 -6.81
C THR A 316 -17.73 -12.79 -7.45
N MET A 317 -16.41 -12.81 -7.36
CA MET A 317 -15.47 -12.36 -8.35
C MET A 317 -16.29 -11.72 -9.57
N PRO A 318 -16.31 -10.38 -9.84
CA PRO A 318 -16.86 -9.72 -11.05
C PRO A 318 -15.97 -9.52 -12.28
N ASP A 319 -16.57 -9.61 -13.46
CA ASP A 319 -15.81 -9.66 -14.71
C ASP A 319 -15.13 -8.32 -15.06
N SER A 320 -14.23 -8.36 -16.04
CA SER A 320 -13.50 -7.17 -16.47
C SER A 320 -14.42 -6.06 -17.01
N THR A 321 -15.56 -6.40 -17.60
CA THR A 321 -16.50 -5.41 -18.15
C THR A 321 -17.12 -4.58 -17.03
N ASP A 322 -17.50 -5.23 -15.94
CA ASP A 322 -18.07 -4.55 -14.79
C ASP A 322 -17.05 -3.65 -14.07
N VAL A 323 -15.81 -4.11 -13.94
CA VAL A 323 -14.72 -3.31 -13.35
C VAL A 323 -14.36 -2.11 -14.25
N ILE A 324 -14.32 -2.29 -15.57
CA ILE A 324 -14.11 -1.20 -16.54
C ILE A 324 -15.21 -0.13 -16.39
N LEU A 325 -16.47 -0.54 -16.23
CA LEU A 325 -17.58 0.39 -16.03
C LEU A 325 -17.40 1.20 -14.74
N ALA A 326 -17.02 0.54 -13.64
CA ALA A 326 -16.77 1.21 -12.37
C ALA A 326 -15.61 2.22 -12.48
N ILE A 327 -14.51 1.85 -13.14
CA ILE A 327 -13.35 2.73 -13.38
C ILE A 327 -13.75 3.93 -14.23
N ASN A 328 -14.48 3.73 -15.34
CA ASN A 328 -14.96 4.83 -16.16
C ASN A 328 -15.86 5.80 -15.38
N THR A 329 -16.70 5.27 -14.49
CA THR A 329 -17.53 6.12 -13.61
C THR A 329 -16.67 6.91 -12.63
N LEU A 330 -15.64 6.28 -12.06
CA LEU A 330 -14.68 6.96 -11.20
C LEU A 330 -13.93 8.06 -11.97
N TYR A 331 -13.55 7.82 -13.23
CA TYR A 331 -12.87 8.83 -14.04
C TYR A 331 -13.75 10.05 -14.33
N SER A 332 -15.04 9.83 -14.59
CA SER A 332 -16.00 10.93 -14.70
C SER A 332 -16.11 11.71 -13.39
N MET A 333 -16.01 11.03 -12.24
CA MET A 333 -16.02 11.69 -10.93
C MET A 333 -14.69 12.39 -10.59
N THR A 334 -13.54 11.87 -11.02
CA THR A 334 -12.25 12.51 -10.76
C THR A 334 -12.14 13.82 -11.50
N ALA A 335 -12.68 13.94 -12.71
CA ALA A 335 -12.74 15.22 -13.43
C ALA A 335 -13.39 16.34 -12.59
N ILE A 336 -14.49 16.02 -11.88
CA ILE A 336 -15.15 16.95 -10.95
C ILE A 336 -14.22 17.30 -9.77
N LEU A 337 -13.48 16.32 -9.25
CA LEU A 337 -12.55 16.54 -8.15
C LEU A 337 -11.31 17.37 -8.55
N GLU A 338 -10.87 17.28 -9.81
CA GLU A 338 -9.79 18.13 -10.34
C GLU A 338 -10.19 19.59 -10.35
N GLU A 339 -11.44 19.88 -10.77
CA GLU A 339 -11.97 21.24 -10.72
C GLU A 339 -12.09 21.78 -9.29
N MET A 340 -12.31 20.90 -8.30
CA MET A 340 -12.44 21.27 -6.89
C MET A 340 -11.13 21.60 -6.17
N GLN A 341 -10.12 20.73 -6.32
CA GLN A 341 -8.95 20.75 -5.43
C GLN A 341 -7.71 21.33 -6.09
N GLU A 342 -7.80 21.80 -7.34
CA GLU A 342 -6.66 22.14 -8.20
C GLU A 342 -5.65 20.97 -8.32
N VAL A 343 -6.05 19.76 -7.92
CA VAL A 343 -5.24 18.55 -8.01
C VAL A 343 -5.54 17.92 -9.36
N GLN A 344 -4.59 18.01 -10.28
CA GLN A 344 -4.68 17.27 -11.54
C GLN A 344 -4.46 15.78 -11.24
N PHE A 345 -5.40 14.92 -11.61
CA PHE A 345 -5.10 13.50 -11.71
C PHE A 345 -4.47 13.30 -13.10
N GLY A 346 -3.31 12.66 -13.11
CA GLY A 346 -2.69 12.27 -14.37
C GLY A 346 -3.64 11.40 -15.20
N ASP A 347 -3.43 11.35 -16.52
CA ASP A 347 -4.21 10.47 -17.40
C ASP A 347 -4.06 9.04 -16.88
N MET A 348 -5.12 8.52 -16.23
CA MET A 348 -5.10 7.28 -15.46
C MET A 348 -5.01 6.03 -16.38
N GLY A 349 -4.26 6.07 -17.46
CA GLY A 349 -4.09 4.95 -18.37
C GLY A 349 -5.41 4.45 -18.99
N SER A 350 -5.35 3.26 -19.59
CA SER A 350 -6.55 2.61 -20.16
C SER A 350 -7.39 1.99 -19.03
N PRO A 351 -8.71 2.27 -18.95
CA PRO A 351 -9.61 1.63 -18.00
C PRO A 351 -9.53 0.10 -18.02
N GLU A 352 -9.33 -0.50 -19.20
CA GLU A 352 -9.16 -1.94 -19.39
C GLU A 352 -7.89 -2.48 -18.71
N LYS A 353 -6.78 -1.73 -18.77
CA LYS A 353 -5.54 -2.10 -18.11
C LYS A 353 -5.65 -1.95 -16.60
N MET A 354 -6.24 -0.85 -16.13
CA MET A 354 -6.47 -0.65 -14.70
C MET A 354 -7.40 -1.74 -14.14
N ALA A 355 -8.46 -2.10 -14.86
CA ALA A 355 -9.31 -3.24 -14.51
C ALA A 355 -8.50 -4.54 -14.46
N GLY A 356 -7.66 -4.79 -15.47
CA GLY A 356 -6.77 -5.95 -15.50
C GLY A 356 -5.84 -6.04 -14.29
N THR A 357 -5.15 -4.95 -13.94
CA THR A 357 -4.29 -4.86 -12.76
C THR A 357 -5.07 -5.12 -11.47
N MET A 358 -6.28 -4.55 -11.32
CA MET A 358 -7.13 -4.79 -10.15
C MET A 358 -7.55 -6.26 -10.02
N LEU A 359 -8.01 -6.87 -11.12
CA LEU A 359 -8.42 -8.28 -11.13
C LEU A 359 -7.26 -9.23 -10.78
N LEU A 360 -6.08 -9.02 -11.38
CA LEU A 360 -4.90 -9.85 -11.11
C LEU A 360 -4.37 -9.65 -9.69
N SER A 361 -4.32 -8.41 -9.20
CA SER A 361 -3.93 -8.11 -7.82
C SER A 361 -4.89 -8.75 -6.82
N PHE A 362 -6.17 -8.79 -7.14
CA PHE A 362 -7.16 -9.46 -6.31
C PHE A 362 -7.00 -11.00 -6.33
N GLU A 363 -6.71 -11.60 -7.48
CA GLU A 363 -6.35 -13.03 -7.57
C GLU A 363 -5.08 -13.32 -6.75
N ALA A 364 -4.06 -12.46 -6.82
CA ALA A 364 -2.83 -12.60 -6.03
C ALA A 364 -3.13 -12.52 -4.52
N PHE A 365 -3.99 -11.59 -4.10
CA PHE A 365 -4.46 -11.51 -2.72
C PHE A 365 -5.22 -12.76 -2.28
N ILE A 366 -6.12 -13.29 -3.12
CA ILE A 366 -6.81 -14.53 -2.84
C ILE A 366 -5.81 -15.68 -2.69
N ASN A 367 -4.82 -15.80 -3.58
CA ASN A 367 -3.78 -16.82 -3.50
C ASN A 367 -2.96 -16.70 -2.22
N TYR A 368 -2.66 -15.47 -1.77
CA TYR A 368 -1.99 -15.23 -0.49
C TYR A 368 -2.84 -15.71 0.69
N VAL A 369 -4.14 -15.40 0.73
CA VAL A 369 -5.04 -15.90 1.77
C VAL A 369 -5.17 -17.42 1.70
N ASP A 370 -5.23 -17.97 0.50
CA ASP A 370 -5.37 -19.41 0.26
C ASP A 370 -4.13 -20.20 0.71
N ASN A 371 -2.95 -19.56 0.69
CA ASN A 371 -1.69 -20.12 1.16
C ASN A 371 -1.69 -20.44 2.67
N PHE A 372 -2.60 -19.84 3.46
CA PHE A 372 -2.75 -20.19 4.89
C PHE A 372 -3.45 -21.53 5.07
N ASP A 373 -2.67 -22.60 5.00
CA ASP A 373 -3.16 -23.96 5.09
C ASP A 373 -3.37 -24.46 6.54
N GLN A 374 -3.68 -25.74 6.68
CA GLN A 374 -3.82 -26.36 8.00
C GLN A 374 -2.52 -26.34 8.82
N ALA A 375 -1.36 -26.53 8.19
CA ALA A 375 -0.08 -26.56 8.88
C ALA A 375 0.24 -25.18 9.48
N PHE A 376 -0.01 -24.11 8.73
CA PHE A 376 0.10 -22.74 9.23
C PHE A 376 -0.68 -22.53 10.53
N PHE A 377 -1.97 -22.86 10.54
CA PHE A 377 -2.81 -22.63 11.69
C PHE A 377 -2.50 -23.58 12.87
N GLU A 378 -1.99 -24.78 12.60
CA GLU A 378 -1.48 -25.69 13.64
C GLU A 378 -0.23 -25.13 14.32
N ASP A 379 0.72 -24.61 13.53
CA ASP A 379 1.94 -23.97 14.05
C ASP A 379 1.63 -22.67 14.79
N LEU A 380 0.74 -21.83 14.24
CA LEU A 380 0.25 -20.63 14.91
C LEU A 380 -0.37 -20.96 16.26
N LYS A 381 -1.26 -21.96 16.31
CA LYS A 381 -1.85 -22.42 17.56
C LYS A 381 -0.79 -22.95 18.53
N ALA A 382 0.20 -23.71 18.05
CA ALA A 382 1.28 -24.22 18.88
C ALA A 382 2.11 -23.09 19.51
N ILE A 383 2.40 -22.03 18.76
CA ILE A 383 3.10 -20.84 19.24
C ILE A 383 2.26 -20.12 20.31
N LEU A 384 1.00 -19.83 20.01
CA LEU A 384 0.11 -19.08 20.92
C LEU A 384 -0.25 -19.83 22.21
N THR A 385 -0.13 -21.16 22.21
CA THR A 385 -0.39 -22.02 23.38
C THR A 385 0.89 -22.47 24.08
N SER A 386 2.05 -22.03 23.59
CA SER A 386 3.34 -22.32 24.21
C SER A 386 3.46 -21.67 25.59
N THR A 387 4.41 -22.15 26.38
CA THR A 387 4.77 -21.53 27.67
C THR A 387 5.82 -20.42 27.51
N ASP A 388 6.13 -20.04 26.27
CA ASP A 388 7.11 -19.00 25.98
C ASP A 388 6.60 -17.63 26.45
N HIS A 389 7.52 -16.69 26.64
CA HIS A 389 7.15 -15.31 26.95
C HIS A 389 6.39 -14.66 25.77
N GLU A 390 5.51 -13.70 26.06
CA GLU A 390 4.68 -13.03 25.04
C GLU A 390 5.51 -12.46 23.88
N TYR A 391 6.63 -11.78 24.16
CA TYR A 391 7.55 -11.30 23.12
C TYR A 391 8.10 -12.41 22.22
N THR A 392 8.45 -13.57 22.78
CA THR A 392 8.93 -14.72 21.99
C THR A 392 7.81 -15.30 21.14
N GLN A 393 6.57 -15.37 21.67
CA GLN A 393 5.41 -15.79 20.89
C GLN A 393 5.18 -14.84 19.71
N GLN A 394 5.22 -13.52 19.94
CA GLN A 394 5.07 -12.52 18.88
C GLN A 394 6.15 -12.66 17.79
N ALA A 395 7.43 -12.81 18.18
CA ALA A 395 8.53 -13.03 17.24
C ALA A 395 8.34 -14.30 16.40
N LYS A 396 7.93 -15.41 17.02
CA LYS A 396 7.64 -16.67 16.32
C LYS A 396 6.44 -16.57 15.37
N VAL A 397 5.39 -15.84 15.76
CA VAL A 397 4.24 -15.57 14.87
C VAL A 397 4.67 -14.74 13.67
N ALA A 398 5.44 -13.67 13.88
CA ALA A 398 5.96 -12.84 12.79
C ALA A 398 6.83 -13.66 11.83
N THR A 399 7.73 -14.48 12.37
CA THR A 399 8.58 -15.40 11.58
C THR A 399 7.73 -16.38 10.76
N LEU A 400 6.71 -16.99 11.36
CA LEU A 400 5.81 -17.91 10.67
C LEU A 400 5.06 -17.23 9.52
N VAL A 401 4.56 -16.00 9.72
CA VAL A 401 3.88 -15.23 8.67
C VAL A 401 4.83 -14.89 7.53
N ILE A 402 6.05 -14.42 7.85
CA ILE A 402 7.07 -14.07 6.84
C ILE A 402 7.43 -15.30 5.98
N LYS A 403 7.57 -16.49 6.58
CA LYS A 403 7.79 -17.74 5.83
C LYS A 403 6.68 -18.09 4.85
N TYR A 404 5.43 -17.84 5.22
CA TYR A 404 4.30 -18.09 4.31
C TYR A 404 4.18 -16.99 3.26
N PHE A 405 4.60 -15.76 3.57
CA PHE A 405 4.69 -14.69 2.58
C PHE A 405 5.77 -14.99 1.54
N ASP A 406 6.95 -15.43 1.98
CA ASP A 406 8.06 -15.88 1.13
C ASP A 406 7.63 -16.99 0.16
N ASN A 407 7.09 -18.09 0.68
CA ASN A 407 6.52 -19.16 -0.16
C ASN A 407 5.43 -18.65 -1.13
N PHE A 408 4.63 -17.66 -0.72
CA PHE A 408 3.61 -17.09 -1.60
C PHE A 408 4.24 -16.35 -2.78
N LEU A 409 5.29 -15.55 -2.55
CA LEU A 409 6.01 -14.86 -3.62
C LEU A 409 6.58 -15.88 -4.62
N GLU A 410 7.27 -16.92 -4.14
CA GLU A 410 7.81 -17.98 -5.00
C GLU A 410 6.73 -18.72 -5.81
N GLU A 411 5.61 -19.08 -5.18
CA GLU A 411 4.55 -19.85 -5.85
C GLU A 411 3.71 -19.01 -6.82
N ASN A 412 3.77 -17.67 -6.74
CA ASN A 412 2.96 -16.75 -7.53
C ASN A 412 3.79 -15.79 -8.41
N GLU A 413 5.09 -16.06 -8.61
CA GLU A 413 5.99 -15.27 -9.46
C GLU A 413 5.35 -14.97 -10.84
N ASP A 414 4.86 -16.00 -11.55
CA ASP A 414 4.19 -15.84 -12.85
C ASP A 414 3.00 -14.85 -12.83
N LEU A 415 2.24 -14.81 -11.73
CA LEU A 415 1.08 -13.92 -11.57
C LEU A 415 1.52 -12.50 -11.23
N LEU A 416 2.56 -12.35 -10.40
CA LEU A 416 3.15 -11.05 -10.07
C LEU A 416 3.79 -10.42 -11.32
N ASP A 417 4.46 -11.24 -12.14
CA ASP A 417 4.95 -10.85 -13.45
C ASP A 417 3.81 -10.44 -14.38
N GLU A 418 2.67 -11.16 -14.38
CA GLU A 418 1.51 -10.78 -15.18
C GLU A 418 0.95 -9.41 -14.75
N ILE A 419 0.94 -9.12 -13.45
CA ILE A 419 0.54 -7.81 -12.90
C ILE A 419 1.49 -6.71 -13.38
N ASP A 420 2.80 -6.91 -13.27
CA ASP A 420 3.80 -5.92 -13.70
C ASP A 420 3.74 -5.68 -15.21
N ASN A 421 3.44 -6.71 -16.00
CA ASN A 421 3.36 -6.65 -17.46
C ASN A 421 2.02 -6.16 -18.01
N VAL A 422 1.04 -5.76 -17.18
CA VAL A 422 -0.22 -5.17 -17.66
C VAL A 422 0.03 -3.90 -18.47
N TYR A 423 0.97 -3.08 -18.01
CA TYR A 423 1.44 -1.89 -18.70
C TYR A 423 2.76 -2.17 -19.39
N THR A 424 2.90 -1.64 -20.60
CA THR A 424 4.20 -1.65 -21.29
C THR A 424 5.15 -0.66 -20.62
N GLU A 425 6.45 -0.90 -20.75
CA GLU A 425 7.48 0.03 -20.25
C GLU A 425 7.28 1.45 -20.77
N GLU A 426 6.87 1.62 -22.03
CA GLU A 426 6.59 2.95 -22.58
C GLU A 426 5.38 3.65 -21.92
N GLU A 427 4.38 2.88 -21.47
CA GLU A 427 3.22 3.42 -20.74
C GLU A 427 3.56 3.73 -19.28
N LYS A 428 4.33 2.86 -18.62
CA LYS A 428 4.84 3.10 -17.27
C LYS A 428 5.72 4.37 -17.25
N GLU A 429 6.60 4.55 -18.24
CA GLU A 429 7.40 5.77 -18.42
C GLU A 429 6.51 7.01 -18.61
N ALA A 430 5.47 6.90 -19.44
CA ALA A 430 4.54 8.00 -19.66
C ALA A 430 3.80 8.40 -18.37
N MET A 431 3.27 7.42 -17.62
CA MET A 431 2.59 7.66 -16.34
C MET A 431 3.53 8.25 -15.29
N PHE A 432 4.77 7.76 -15.22
CA PHE A 432 5.79 8.30 -14.32
C PHE A 432 6.09 9.78 -14.64
N ASN A 433 6.31 10.10 -15.92
CA ASN A 433 6.61 11.46 -16.34
C ASN A 433 5.43 12.41 -16.04
N ASP A 434 4.20 11.97 -16.27
CA ASP A 434 2.98 12.72 -15.96
C ASP A 434 2.82 12.97 -14.45
N TYR A 435 3.12 11.97 -13.63
CA TYR A 435 3.16 12.12 -12.17
C TYR A 435 4.24 13.11 -11.71
N VAL A 436 5.44 13.05 -12.30
CA VAL A 436 6.53 13.98 -11.98
C VAL A 436 6.17 15.41 -12.38
N GLU A 437 5.60 15.61 -13.57
CA GLU A 437 5.12 16.93 -14.04
C GLU A 437 4.04 17.48 -13.10
N THR A 438 3.07 16.66 -12.72
CA THR A 438 2.01 17.04 -11.77
C THR A 438 2.59 17.46 -10.41
N LEU A 439 3.59 16.74 -9.92
CA LEU A 439 4.26 17.05 -8.66
C LEU A 439 5.07 18.35 -8.75
N GLU A 440 5.78 18.57 -9.86
CA GLU A 440 6.51 19.83 -10.13
C GLU A 440 5.56 21.03 -10.17
N ASP A 441 4.41 20.90 -10.84
CA ASP A 441 3.39 21.95 -10.92
C ASP A 441 2.79 22.25 -9.54
N ALA A 442 2.40 21.23 -8.77
CA ALA A 442 1.86 21.40 -7.42
C ALA A 442 2.85 22.11 -6.48
N ILE A 443 4.15 21.83 -6.62
CA ILE A 443 5.19 22.50 -5.83
C ILE A 443 5.45 23.94 -6.33
N ALA A 444 5.36 24.15 -7.65
CA ALA A 444 5.48 25.47 -8.27
C ALA A 444 4.38 26.44 -7.82
N ASP A 445 3.16 25.93 -7.60
CA ASP A 445 2.02 26.70 -7.10
C ASP A 445 2.21 27.15 -5.64
N GLU A 446 2.93 26.36 -4.83
CA GLU A 446 3.41 26.76 -3.49
C GLU A 446 4.60 27.77 -3.54
N GLY A 447 4.96 28.23 -4.74
CA GLY A 447 6.02 29.21 -4.96
C GLY A 447 7.43 28.63 -4.91
N MET A 448 7.58 27.30 -4.96
CA MET A 448 8.86 26.62 -5.01
C MET A 448 9.07 26.01 -6.40
N THR A 449 10.14 26.36 -7.10
CA THR A 449 10.47 25.68 -8.36
C THR A 449 11.37 24.48 -8.07
N LEU A 450 10.83 23.27 -8.20
CA LEU A 450 11.61 22.03 -8.11
C LEU A 450 11.79 21.44 -9.51
N ASP A 451 13.02 21.04 -9.82
CA ASP A 451 13.37 20.31 -11.04
C ASP A 451 13.64 18.86 -10.62
N LEU A 452 12.64 18.01 -10.82
CA LEU A 452 12.67 16.59 -10.47
C LEU A 452 13.26 15.73 -11.60
N ALA A 453 13.82 16.35 -12.66
CA ALA A 453 14.44 15.63 -13.78
C ALA A 453 15.66 14.77 -13.38
N PHE A 454 16.14 14.88 -12.14
CA PHE A 454 17.16 14.01 -11.58
C PHE A 454 16.66 12.58 -11.29
N ILE A 455 15.33 12.37 -11.22
CA ILE A 455 14.72 11.04 -11.16
C ILE A 455 14.04 10.78 -12.50
N ASN A 456 14.69 10.02 -13.38
CA ASN A 456 14.03 9.52 -14.59
C ASN A 456 13.52 8.09 -14.40
N TYR A 457 12.60 7.71 -15.28
CA TYR A 457 11.95 6.40 -15.26
C TYR A 457 12.97 5.24 -15.28
N ASP A 458 13.92 5.25 -16.22
CA ASP A 458 14.92 4.19 -16.36
C ASP A 458 15.73 3.98 -15.07
N GLN A 459 16.17 5.07 -14.44
CA GLN A 459 16.90 5.01 -13.16
C GLN A 459 16.02 4.47 -12.03
N LEU A 460 14.76 4.92 -11.94
CA LEU A 460 13.85 4.46 -10.89
C LEU A 460 13.53 2.97 -11.04
N MET A 461 13.26 2.50 -12.26
CA MET A 461 12.98 1.09 -12.54
C MET A 461 14.21 0.22 -12.28
N ALA A 462 15.41 0.65 -12.69
CA ALA A 462 16.64 -0.08 -12.38
C ALA A 462 16.87 -0.17 -10.87
N VAL A 463 16.59 0.90 -10.12
CA VAL A 463 16.67 0.88 -8.66
C VAL A 463 15.59 -0.02 -8.05
N SER A 464 14.37 -0.04 -8.60
CA SER A 464 13.30 -0.93 -8.17
C SER A 464 13.70 -2.40 -8.32
N GLU A 465 14.22 -2.79 -9.49
CA GLU A 465 14.69 -4.15 -9.76
C GLU A 465 15.77 -4.58 -8.76
N ILE A 466 16.74 -3.69 -8.47
CA ILE A 466 17.79 -3.93 -7.46
C ILE A 466 17.19 -4.11 -6.05
N PHE A 467 16.20 -3.29 -5.68
CA PHE A 467 15.55 -3.41 -4.37
C PHE A 467 14.68 -4.65 -4.26
N ASP A 468 14.04 -5.08 -5.35
CA ASP A 468 13.22 -6.30 -5.39
C ASP A 468 14.12 -7.54 -5.23
N GLU A 469 15.25 -7.60 -5.95
CA GLU A 469 16.27 -8.65 -5.76
C GLU A 469 16.84 -8.64 -4.33
N ALA A 470 17.26 -7.47 -3.84
CA ALA A 470 17.77 -7.32 -2.48
C ALA A 470 16.75 -7.69 -1.40
N PHE A 471 15.46 -7.42 -1.63
CA PHE A 471 14.38 -7.81 -0.73
C PHE A 471 14.21 -9.32 -0.70
N ASN A 472 14.25 -9.99 -1.85
CA ASN A 472 14.17 -11.45 -1.94
C ASN A 472 15.38 -12.11 -1.25
N ASP A 473 16.61 -11.64 -1.49
CA ASP A 473 17.82 -12.16 -0.82
C ASP A 473 17.74 -11.99 0.71
N LEU A 474 17.24 -10.83 1.17
CA LEU A 474 17.04 -10.55 2.59
C LEU A 474 15.97 -11.47 3.20
N LEU A 475 14.88 -11.70 2.47
CA LEU A 475 13.78 -12.55 2.88
C LEU A 475 14.22 -14.01 2.99
N ASP A 476 14.95 -14.51 2.00
CA ASP A 476 15.55 -15.84 1.97
C ASP A 476 16.45 -16.06 3.19
N ALA A 477 17.38 -15.12 3.44
CA ALA A 477 18.29 -15.19 4.59
C ALA A 477 17.53 -15.12 5.93
N PHE A 478 16.46 -14.32 6.00
CA PHE A 478 15.60 -14.25 7.18
C PHE A 478 14.85 -15.58 7.42
N VAL A 479 14.35 -16.22 6.37
CA VAL A 479 13.67 -17.50 6.43
C VAL A 479 14.65 -18.62 6.80
N GLU A 480 15.85 -18.63 6.22
CA GLU A 480 16.92 -19.60 6.51
C GLU A 480 17.38 -19.52 7.98
N SER A 481 17.47 -18.30 8.53
CA SER A 481 17.82 -18.07 9.94
C SER A 481 16.69 -18.35 10.93
N ASP A 482 15.52 -18.82 10.47
CA ASP A 482 14.32 -19.01 11.30
C ASP A 482 13.93 -17.74 12.08
N GLY A 483 14.15 -16.55 11.50
CA GLY A 483 13.86 -15.27 12.13
C GLY A 483 14.66 -15.01 13.42
N ALA A 484 15.90 -15.50 13.50
CA ALA A 484 16.78 -15.41 14.67
C ALA A 484 16.88 -13.98 15.23
N ILE A 485 16.95 -12.96 14.37
CA ILE A 485 16.97 -11.55 14.77
C ILE A 485 15.75 -11.16 15.62
N LEU A 486 14.54 -11.60 15.26
CA LEU A 486 13.32 -11.30 16.03
C LEU A 486 13.31 -12.01 17.37
N LEU A 487 13.87 -13.22 17.44
CA LEU A 487 14.00 -13.97 18.70
C LEU A 487 14.96 -13.27 19.66
N LEU A 488 16.10 -12.76 19.17
CA LEU A 488 17.04 -11.97 19.98
C LEU A 488 16.42 -10.65 20.47
N ILE A 489 15.67 -9.95 19.62
CA ILE A 489 14.93 -8.75 20.03
C ILE A 489 13.89 -9.07 21.11
N ALA A 490 13.18 -10.21 20.98
CA ALA A 490 12.27 -10.67 22.02
C ALA A 490 12.99 -10.96 23.34
N GLU A 491 14.17 -11.58 23.31
CA GLU A 491 15.00 -11.83 24.49
C GLU A 491 15.45 -10.53 25.17
N ILE A 492 15.86 -9.51 24.41
CA ILE A 492 16.17 -8.16 24.92
C ILE A 492 14.95 -7.56 25.63
N ASN A 493 13.77 -7.66 25.03
CA ASN A 493 12.55 -7.11 25.61
C ASN A 493 12.12 -7.84 26.89
N ILE A 494 12.34 -9.15 26.98
CA ILE A 494 12.12 -9.92 28.22
C ILE A 494 13.04 -9.41 29.32
N LEU A 495 14.34 -9.28 29.03
CA LEU A 495 15.33 -8.78 29.99
C LEU A 495 14.99 -7.37 30.48
N ASN A 496 14.59 -6.49 29.57
CA ASN A 496 14.16 -5.14 29.92
C ASN A 496 12.92 -5.15 30.80
N ASP A 497 11.89 -5.95 30.49
CA ASP A 497 10.67 -6.02 31.28
C ASP A 497 10.95 -6.58 32.69
N GLU A 498 11.72 -7.67 32.80
CA GLU A 498 12.13 -8.24 34.09
C GLU A 498 12.88 -7.20 34.95
N PHE A 499 13.85 -6.48 34.34
CA PHE A 499 14.60 -5.42 35.00
C PHE A 499 13.71 -4.26 35.47
N TYR A 500 12.78 -3.80 34.62
CA TYR A 500 11.91 -2.67 34.96
C TYR A 500 10.77 -3.05 35.92
N GLN A 501 10.40 -4.33 36.02
CA GLN A 501 9.46 -4.82 37.04
C GLN A 501 10.09 -4.88 38.44
N GLU A 502 11.41 -5.00 38.55
CA GLU A 502 12.08 -4.92 39.84
C GLU A 502 11.96 -3.51 40.46
N PRO A 503 11.79 -3.41 41.80
CA PRO A 503 11.91 -2.14 42.51
C PRO A 503 13.24 -1.46 42.18
N TRP A 504 13.20 -0.15 41.93
CA TRP A 504 14.39 0.60 41.54
C TRP A 504 15.57 0.46 42.52
N GLU A 505 15.32 0.19 43.81
CA GLU A 505 16.36 -0.01 44.82
C GLU A 505 17.11 -1.34 44.70
N THR A 506 16.55 -2.34 44.02
CA THR A 506 17.12 -3.69 43.91
C THR A 506 17.66 -4.00 42.54
N ARG A 507 17.38 -3.16 41.55
CA ARG A 507 17.89 -3.28 40.18
C ARG A 507 19.42 -3.30 40.16
N ASP A 508 19.96 -4.32 39.52
CA ASP A 508 21.37 -4.42 39.19
C ASP A 508 21.59 -3.80 37.79
N TRP A 509 22.01 -2.53 37.77
CA TRP A 509 22.24 -1.80 36.53
C TRP A 509 23.42 -2.35 35.75
N ASP A 510 24.44 -2.85 36.46
CA ASP A 510 25.64 -3.39 35.84
C ASP A 510 25.32 -4.71 35.12
N GLU A 511 24.51 -5.58 35.75
CA GLU A 511 23.99 -6.80 35.09
C GLU A 511 23.12 -6.49 33.87
N HIS A 512 22.28 -5.45 33.96
CA HIS A 512 21.41 -5.04 32.86
C HIS A 512 22.20 -4.48 31.68
N ASP A 513 23.15 -3.57 31.92
CA ASP A 513 24.01 -2.99 30.89
C ASP A 513 24.90 -4.06 30.23
N TYR A 514 25.43 -4.99 31.02
CA TYR A 514 26.18 -6.15 30.54
C TYR A 514 25.34 -7.02 29.60
N ASN A 515 24.15 -7.44 30.02
CA ASN A 515 23.29 -8.28 29.19
C ASN A 515 22.85 -7.54 27.92
N ASN A 516 22.46 -6.27 28.04
CA ASN A 516 22.07 -5.46 26.89
C ASN A 516 23.22 -5.37 25.86
N THR A 517 24.46 -5.17 26.31
CA THR A 517 25.64 -5.18 25.43
C THR A 517 25.78 -6.53 24.71
N VAL A 518 25.73 -7.65 25.44
CA VAL A 518 25.84 -9.01 24.85
C VAL A 518 24.78 -9.24 23.77
N TYR A 519 23.52 -8.91 24.06
CA TYR A 519 22.43 -9.13 23.10
C TYR A 519 22.45 -8.15 21.93
N GLN A 520 22.87 -6.90 22.11
CA GLN A 520 23.09 -5.97 21.00
C GLN A 520 24.09 -6.53 20.00
N PHE A 521 25.21 -7.11 20.48
CA PHE A 521 26.18 -7.73 19.60
C PHE A 521 25.65 -8.99 18.90
N LYS A 522 24.85 -9.81 19.58
CA LYS A 522 24.15 -10.93 18.90
C LYS A 522 23.19 -10.44 17.82
N VAL A 523 22.42 -9.39 18.09
CA VAL A 523 21.54 -8.78 17.08
C VAL A 523 22.35 -8.25 15.90
N MET A 524 23.48 -7.57 16.17
CA MET A 524 24.37 -7.10 15.10
C MET A 524 24.96 -8.24 14.27
N ASN A 525 25.20 -9.41 14.86
CA ASN A 525 25.61 -10.61 14.12
C ASN A 525 24.54 -10.98 13.07
N GLU A 526 23.29 -11.15 13.51
CA GLU A 526 22.20 -11.49 12.59
C GLU A 526 21.94 -10.38 11.56
N VAL A 527 22.07 -9.10 11.93
CA VAL A 527 21.98 -7.99 10.98
C VAL A 527 23.06 -8.10 9.90
N VAL A 528 24.30 -8.44 10.27
CA VAL A 528 25.37 -8.62 9.29
C VAL A 528 25.11 -9.82 8.40
N THR A 529 24.66 -10.96 8.93
CA THR A 529 24.31 -12.14 8.12
C THR A 529 23.24 -11.78 7.08
N LEU A 530 22.20 -11.07 7.49
CA LEU A 530 21.13 -10.60 6.60
C LEU A 530 21.64 -9.60 5.54
N LEU A 531 22.47 -8.63 5.93
CA LEU A 531 23.05 -7.66 5.00
C LEU A 531 24.08 -8.29 4.05
N ASN A 532 24.83 -9.28 4.53
CA ASN A 532 25.81 -9.99 3.72
C ASN A 532 25.13 -10.79 2.62
N ALA A 533 23.95 -11.40 2.88
CA ALA A 533 23.15 -12.06 1.84
C ALA A 533 22.92 -11.12 0.64
N VAL A 534 22.40 -9.91 0.91
CA VAL A 534 22.17 -8.87 -0.12
C VAL A 534 23.46 -8.39 -0.80
N VAL A 535 24.47 -8.03 -0.01
CA VAL A 535 25.73 -7.47 -0.55
C VAL A 535 26.54 -8.51 -1.35
N SER A 536 26.42 -9.79 -0.98
CA SER A 536 27.18 -10.86 -1.60
C SER A 536 26.69 -11.20 -3.01
N GLU A 537 25.37 -11.11 -3.24
CA GLU A 537 24.73 -11.37 -4.54
C GLU A 537 24.69 -10.12 -5.43
N GLY A 538 24.53 -8.92 -4.84
CA GLY A 538 24.53 -7.65 -5.58
C GLY A 538 25.82 -7.40 -6.38
N THR A 539 25.70 -6.77 -7.54
CA THR A 539 26.81 -6.47 -8.45
C THR A 539 27.37 -5.06 -8.27
N GLN A 540 28.53 -4.80 -8.89
CA GLN A 540 29.08 -3.43 -8.92
C GLN A 540 28.17 -2.47 -9.70
N GLU A 541 27.47 -2.95 -10.75
CA GLU A 541 26.55 -2.13 -11.55
C GLU A 541 25.33 -1.70 -10.72
N ASP A 542 24.85 -2.60 -9.85
CA ASP A 542 23.74 -2.29 -8.94
C ASP A 542 24.16 -1.23 -7.91
N PHE A 543 25.36 -1.40 -7.35
CA PHE A 543 25.95 -0.40 -6.44
C PHE A 543 26.12 0.97 -7.14
N GLU A 544 26.63 0.99 -8.37
CA GLU A 544 26.76 2.21 -9.18
C GLU A 544 25.42 2.91 -9.38
N THR A 545 24.37 2.13 -9.66
CA THR A 545 23.01 2.61 -9.91
C THR A 545 22.38 3.23 -8.67
N VAL A 546 22.35 2.50 -7.54
CA VAL A 546 21.79 2.99 -6.26
C VAL A 546 22.55 4.22 -5.77
N ARG A 547 23.89 4.16 -5.84
CA ARG A 547 24.73 5.29 -5.45
C ARG A 547 24.48 6.52 -6.33
N GLY A 548 24.34 6.32 -7.64
CA GLY A 548 24.01 7.39 -8.59
C GLY A 548 22.75 8.15 -8.15
N LEU A 549 21.68 7.42 -7.84
CA LEU A 549 20.44 8.01 -7.33
C LEU A 549 20.64 8.79 -6.02
N ILE A 550 21.43 8.26 -5.07
CA ILE A 550 21.73 8.96 -3.81
C ILE A 550 22.49 10.26 -4.07
N ILE A 551 23.47 10.24 -4.97
CA ILE A 551 24.25 11.43 -5.32
C ILE A 551 23.36 12.47 -6.00
N ASP A 552 22.52 12.05 -6.94
CA ASP A 552 21.55 12.92 -7.62
C ASP A 552 20.57 13.55 -6.61
N TYR A 553 20.04 12.75 -5.68
CA TYR A 553 19.16 13.21 -4.60
C TYR A 553 19.86 14.19 -3.65
N VAL A 554 21.10 13.89 -3.21
CA VAL A 554 21.88 14.78 -2.33
C VAL A 554 22.22 16.08 -3.06
N GLY A 555 22.59 15.98 -4.34
CA GLY A 555 22.85 17.12 -5.22
C GLY A 555 21.62 18.01 -5.40
N PHE A 556 20.42 17.43 -5.35
CA PHE A 556 19.15 18.16 -5.38
C PHE A 556 18.75 18.77 -4.02
N VAL A 557 18.77 17.98 -2.93
CA VAL A 557 18.26 18.39 -1.62
C VAL A 557 19.16 19.39 -0.91
N ILE A 558 20.49 19.26 -1.00
CA ILE A 558 21.41 20.16 -0.28
C ILE A 558 21.24 21.62 -0.74
N PRO A 559 21.28 21.95 -2.04
CA PRO A 559 21.03 23.31 -2.50
C PRO A 559 19.67 23.85 -2.07
N MET A 560 18.62 23.02 -2.08
CA MET A 560 17.28 23.41 -1.66
C MET A 560 17.21 23.74 -0.15
N ALA A 561 17.69 22.82 0.69
CA ALA A 561 17.72 22.99 2.14
C ALA A 561 18.59 24.20 2.54
N MET A 562 19.73 24.36 1.88
CA MET A 562 20.62 25.50 2.13
C MET A 562 20.03 26.82 1.61
N GLY A 563 19.37 26.82 0.45
CA GLY A 563 18.70 27.99 -0.13
C GLY A 563 17.60 28.55 0.76
N SER A 564 16.82 27.68 1.42
CA SER A 564 15.79 28.10 2.39
C SER A 564 16.38 28.62 3.71
N MET A 565 17.46 28.01 4.21
CA MET A 565 18.11 28.44 5.46
C MET A 565 18.92 29.72 5.30
N MET A 566 19.55 29.89 4.14
CA MET A 566 20.38 31.04 3.81
C MET A 566 19.52 32.07 3.07
N ASN A 567 18.82 32.91 3.82
CA ASN A 567 18.08 34.10 3.32
C ASN A 567 19.05 35.16 2.75
N VAL A 568 19.84 34.76 1.75
CA VAL A 568 21.01 35.47 1.25
C VAL A 568 20.59 36.23 0.00
N GLU A 569 20.01 37.42 0.23
CA GLU A 569 19.84 38.45 -0.83
C GLU A 569 21.20 38.97 -1.37
N SER A 570 22.34 38.55 -0.79
CA SER A 570 23.67 39.00 -1.23
C SER A 570 24.32 37.99 -2.18
N THR A 571 24.15 38.22 -3.48
CA THR A 571 24.75 37.47 -4.60
C THR A 571 26.28 37.46 -4.66
N ASP A 572 27.00 38.08 -3.72
CA ASP A 572 28.47 38.26 -3.79
C ASP A 572 29.27 37.12 -3.14
N ASN A 573 28.65 36.26 -2.32
CA ASN A 573 29.28 35.09 -1.69
C ASN A 573 28.40 33.83 -1.83
N SER A 574 27.84 33.57 -3.02
CA SER A 574 27.26 32.26 -3.28
C SER A 574 28.40 31.24 -3.24
N MET A 575 28.44 30.43 -2.18
CA MET A 575 29.22 29.20 -2.17
C MET A 575 28.92 28.46 -3.47
N ASP A 576 29.96 28.09 -4.22
CA ASP A 576 29.81 27.30 -5.44
C ASP A 576 29.56 25.84 -5.05
N LEU A 577 28.38 25.60 -4.48
CA LEU A 577 27.92 24.27 -4.05
C LEU A 577 27.93 23.29 -5.22
N THR A 578 27.69 23.79 -6.44
CA THR A 578 27.78 22.99 -7.67
C THR A 578 29.20 22.43 -7.85
N SER A 579 30.24 23.22 -7.60
CA SER A 579 31.62 22.72 -7.64
C SER A 579 31.90 21.65 -6.59
N ILE A 580 31.36 21.78 -5.37
CA ILE A 580 31.54 20.75 -4.33
C ILE A 580 30.81 19.47 -4.73
N ILE A 581 29.57 19.57 -5.21
CA ILE A 581 28.77 18.43 -5.65
C ILE A 581 29.48 17.71 -6.81
N THR A 582 30.00 18.47 -7.79
CA THR A 582 30.77 17.90 -8.92
C THR A 582 32.03 17.16 -8.44
N ASP A 583 32.72 17.69 -7.43
CA ASP A 583 33.91 17.03 -6.90
C ASP A 583 33.54 15.78 -6.07
N ILE A 584 32.40 15.80 -5.37
CA ILE A 584 31.84 14.61 -4.69
C ILE A 584 31.46 13.55 -5.72
N GLU A 585 30.74 13.90 -6.79
CA GLU A 585 30.42 13.01 -7.91
C GLU A 585 31.69 12.38 -8.48
N THR A 586 32.69 13.21 -8.80
CA THR A 586 33.99 12.74 -9.34
C THR A 586 34.68 11.80 -8.36
N PHE A 587 34.67 12.12 -7.07
CA PHE A 587 35.23 11.27 -6.03
C PHE A 587 34.53 9.91 -5.99
N MET A 588 33.20 9.90 -5.93
CA MET A 588 32.41 8.67 -5.88
C MET A 588 32.64 7.82 -7.13
N GLU A 589 32.53 8.40 -8.33
CA GLU A 589 32.81 7.70 -9.60
C GLU A 589 34.21 7.08 -9.63
N SER A 590 35.22 7.84 -9.20
CA SER A 590 36.62 7.40 -9.22
C SER A 590 36.97 6.32 -8.21
N THR A 591 36.12 6.11 -7.20
CA THR A 591 36.34 5.14 -6.11
C THR A 591 35.32 4.02 -6.11
N THR A 592 34.53 3.87 -7.18
CA THR A 592 33.43 2.89 -7.20
C THR A 592 33.91 1.47 -6.91
N GLU A 593 34.94 1.01 -7.63
CA GLU A 593 35.47 -0.35 -7.51
C GLU A 593 36.00 -0.58 -6.09
N GLU A 594 36.71 0.39 -5.53
CA GLU A 594 37.23 0.34 -4.17
C GLU A 594 36.13 0.37 -3.10
N GLN A 595 35.11 1.23 -3.25
CA GLN A 595 33.98 1.32 -2.32
C GLN A 595 33.18 0.02 -2.30
N TYR A 596 32.80 -0.49 -3.47
CA TYR A 596 32.05 -1.73 -3.60
C TYR A 596 32.88 -2.92 -3.07
N GLY A 597 34.14 -3.03 -3.47
CA GLY A 597 35.05 -4.08 -2.99
C GLY A 597 35.26 -4.04 -1.47
N LEU A 598 35.42 -2.84 -0.90
CA LEU A 598 35.56 -2.66 0.55
C LEU A 598 34.28 -3.08 1.28
N ILE A 599 33.10 -2.64 0.83
CA ILE A 599 31.81 -3.01 1.42
C ILE A 599 31.63 -4.52 1.41
N LYS A 600 31.87 -5.17 0.26
CA LYS A 600 31.75 -6.62 0.11
C LYS A 600 32.71 -7.38 1.02
N ASN A 601 33.97 -6.96 1.10
CA ASN A 601 34.95 -7.59 1.99
C ASN A 601 34.59 -7.41 3.47
N ILE A 602 34.08 -6.24 3.86
CA ILE A 602 33.65 -5.99 5.24
C ILE A 602 32.50 -6.92 5.62
N PHE A 603 31.42 -6.96 4.84
CA PHE A 603 30.27 -7.79 5.18
C PHE A 603 30.60 -9.29 5.14
N ALA A 604 31.35 -9.73 4.13
CA ALA A 604 31.80 -11.13 4.05
C ALA A 604 32.65 -11.51 5.26
N TYR A 605 33.62 -10.68 5.66
CA TYR A 605 34.46 -10.96 6.84
C TYR A 605 33.66 -10.95 8.14
N LEU A 606 32.80 -9.95 8.35
CA LEU A 606 32.02 -9.82 9.58
C LEU A 606 31.06 -11.02 9.77
N ASP A 607 30.51 -11.56 8.68
CA ASP A 607 29.64 -12.73 8.67
C ASP A 607 30.41 -14.05 8.77
N GLU A 608 31.40 -14.30 7.89
CA GLU A 608 32.15 -15.56 7.83
C GLU A 608 32.93 -15.87 9.13
N GLU A 609 33.44 -14.83 9.80
CA GLU A 609 34.19 -14.96 11.05
C GLU A 609 33.32 -14.70 12.29
N ASP A 610 31.98 -14.59 12.15
CA ASP A 610 31.05 -14.43 13.27
C ASP A 610 31.45 -13.30 14.23
N VAL A 611 32.02 -12.19 13.71
CA VAL A 611 32.81 -11.23 14.50
C VAL A 611 32.04 -10.70 15.72
N PHE A 612 30.76 -10.37 15.53
CA PHE A 612 29.94 -9.84 16.61
C PHE A 612 29.51 -10.92 17.62
N LEU A 613 29.27 -12.15 17.17
CA LEU A 613 29.01 -13.27 18.06
C LEU A 613 30.27 -13.65 18.87
N ASP A 614 31.45 -13.60 18.25
CA ASP A 614 32.73 -13.81 18.91
C ASP A 614 33.02 -12.72 19.95
N TYR A 615 32.72 -11.45 19.65
CA TYR A 615 32.74 -10.38 20.64
C TYR A 615 31.82 -10.70 21.82
N ALA A 616 30.56 -11.06 21.56
CA ALA A 616 29.58 -11.35 22.60
C ALA A 616 30.05 -12.50 23.49
N ASN A 617 30.58 -13.58 22.91
CA ASN A 617 31.10 -14.74 23.64
C ASN A 617 32.36 -14.39 24.45
N ALA A 618 33.24 -13.57 23.90
CA ALA A 618 34.43 -13.09 24.56
C ALA A 618 34.09 -12.19 25.76
N TYR A 619 33.14 -11.28 25.57
CA TYR A 619 32.63 -10.38 26.60
C TYR A 619 32.03 -11.18 27.76
N VAL A 620 31.25 -12.23 27.45
CA VAL A 620 30.70 -13.15 28.46
C VAL A 620 31.81 -13.90 29.21
N THR A 621 32.84 -14.35 28.50
CA THR A 621 33.97 -15.07 29.09
C THR A 621 34.81 -14.17 29.99
N LEU A 622 34.99 -12.90 29.62
CA LEU A 622 35.81 -11.95 30.36
C LEU A 622 35.17 -11.57 31.71
N TYR A 623 33.87 -11.30 31.71
CA TYR A 623 33.19 -10.79 32.91
C TYR A 623 32.52 -11.88 33.74
N GLU A 624 32.14 -13.02 33.17
CA GLU A 624 31.39 -14.10 33.85
C GLU A 624 30.21 -13.54 34.68
N ASP A 625 30.29 -13.62 36.02
CA ASP A 625 29.30 -13.10 36.98
C ASP A 625 29.74 -11.77 37.63
N ASN A 626 30.79 -11.11 37.13
CA ASN A 626 31.40 -9.90 37.70
C ASN A 626 31.06 -8.64 36.89
N TYR A 627 29.78 -8.28 36.90
CA TYR A 627 29.25 -7.17 36.09
C TYR A 627 29.84 -5.80 36.45
N GLU A 628 30.28 -5.56 37.69
CA GLU A 628 30.92 -4.30 38.09
C GLU A 628 32.20 -3.98 37.28
N ASP A 629 32.87 -5.01 36.75
CA ASP A 629 34.13 -4.86 36.03
C ASP A 629 33.96 -4.38 34.58
N ILE A 630 32.73 -4.29 34.04
CA ILE A 630 32.48 -3.75 32.68
C ILE A 630 32.90 -2.28 32.56
N TYR A 631 32.95 -1.56 33.68
CA TYR A 631 33.40 -0.17 33.77
C TYR A 631 34.86 -0.02 34.20
N SER A 632 35.61 -1.12 34.28
CA SER A 632 37.03 -1.10 34.61
C SER A 632 37.89 -0.74 33.39
N GLU A 633 39.12 -0.28 33.65
CA GLU A 633 40.13 -0.06 32.59
C GLU A 633 40.40 -1.35 31.78
N ASP A 634 40.08 -2.53 32.34
CA ASP A 634 40.23 -3.81 31.64
C ASP A 634 39.28 -3.94 30.43
N ASN A 635 38.13 -3.26 30.45
CA ASN A 635 37.23 -3.19 29.30
C ASN A 635 37.86 -2.45 28.11
N ASP A 636 38.57 -1.35 28.38
CA ASP A 636 39.24 -0.55 27.35
C ASP A 636 40.34 -1.38 26.65
N TYR A 637 41.13 -2.12 27.44
CA TYR A 637 42.16 -3.01 26.88
C TYR A 637 41.57 -4.18 26.10
N PHE A 638 40.44 -4.75 26.59
CA PHE A 638 39.72 -5.81 25.88
C PHE A 638 39.21 -5.32 24.53
N LEU A 639 38.48 -4.20 24.50
CA LEU A 639 37.94 -3.62 23.28
C LEU A 639 39.05 -3.28 22.28
N PHE A 640 40.15 -2.68 22.75
CA PHE A 640 41.29 -2.38 21.88
C PHE A 640 41.89 -3.67 21.28
N ALA A 641 42.16 -4.68 22.11
CA ALA A 641 42.75 -5.93 21.63
C ALA A 641 41.83 -6.66 20.64
N PHE A 642 40.52 -6.67 20.91
CA PHE A 642 39.52 -7.24 20.01
C PHE A 642 39.45 -6.48 18.67
N LEU A 643 39.38 -5.15 18.69
CA LEU A 643 39.35 -4.36 17.45
C LEU A 643 40.63 -4.54 16.61
N MET A 644 41.79 -4.74 17.25
CA MET A 644 43.03 -5.04 16.54
C MET A 644 43.03 -6.44 15.91
N ASP A 645 42.38 -7.42 16.54
CA ASP A 645 42.20 -8.77 15.99
C ASP A 645 41.28 -8.72 14.76
N VAL A 646 40.15 -8.01 14.87
CA VAL A 646 39.25 -7.73 13.74
C VAL A 646 39.98 -7.00 12.61
N TYR A 647 40.77 -5.97 12.92
CA TYR A 647 41.56 -5.24 11.93
C TYR A 647 42.58 -6.14 11.21
N ASP A 648 43.31 -6.99 11.95
CA ASP A 648 44.32 -7.89 11.38
C ASP A 648 43.70 -8.92 10.41
N GLY A 649 42.48 -9.40 10.70
CA GLY A 649 41.76 -10.32 9.84
C GLY A 649 41.09 -9.64 8.63
N LEU A 650 40.47 -8.47 8.85
CA LEU A 650 39.72 -7.74 7.82
C LEU A 650 40.62 -7.02 6.82
N VAL A 651 41.68 -6.35 7.30
CA VAL A 651 42.52 -5.47 6.48
C VAL A 651 43.68 -6.27 5.88
N ASP A 652 43.34 -7.16 4.95
CA ASP A 652 44.32 -7.85 4.14
C ASP A 652 44.90 -6.93 3.03
N ASN A 653 45.77 -7.45 2.16
CA ASN A 653 46.39 -6.64 1.11
C ASN A 653 45.37 -6.09 0.09
N GLU A 654 44.23 -6.75 -0.10
CA GLU A 654 43.20 -6.35 -1.04
C GLU A 654 42.34 -5.24 -0.42
N THR A 655 41.83 -5.46 0.79
CA THR A 655 41.08 -4.46 1.56
C THR A 655 41.91 -3.20 1.83
N ARG A 656 43.21 -3.35 2.15
CA ARG A 656 44.14 -2.21 2.28
C ARG A 656 44.26 -1.44 0.96
N GLY A 657 44.31 -2.16 -0.17
CA GLY A 657 44.35 -1.55 -1.50
C GLY A 657 43.11 -0.70 -1.81
N TYR A 658 41.92 -1.18 -1.43
CA TYR A 658 40.69 -0.40 -1.55
C TYR A 658 40.70 0.86 -0.67
N LEU A 659 41.12 0.73 0.59
CA LEU A 659 41.25 1.88 1.50
C LEU A 659 42.22 2.94 0.97
N ASP A 660 43.40 2.52 0.47
CA ASP A 660 44.39 3.43 -0.10
C ASP A 660 43.84 4.17 -1.33
N GLY A 661 43.12 3.47 -2.21
CA GLY A 661 42.49 4.09 -3.38
C GLY A 661 41.44 5.14 -3.00
N ILE A 662 40.61 4.85 -1.98
CA ILE A 662 39.65 5.81 -1.45
C ILE A 662 40.36 7.02 -0.82
N ILE A 663 41.38 6.81 0.00
CA ILE A 663 42.15 7.88 0.65
C ILE A 663 42.81 8.79 -0.40
N ASP A 664 43.42 8.21 -1.43
CA ASP A 664 44.04 8.95 -2.54
C ASP A 664 43.00 9.84 -3.26
N ALA A 665 41.77 9.35 -3.43
CA ALA A 665 40.70 10.14 -4.04
C ALA A 665 40.14 11.22 -3.09
N VAL A 666 40.09 10.97 -1.77
CA VAL A 666 39.71 12.00 -0.78
C VAL A 666 40.70 13.16 -0.81
N VAL A 667 42.00 12.91 -0.99
CA VAL A 667 43.00 13.99 -1.16
C VAL A 667 42.57 14.94 -2.27
N VAL A 668 42.16 14.39 -3.42
CA VAL A 668 41.71 15.17 -4.58
C VAL A 668 40.45 15.99 -4.25
N LEU A 669 39.49 15.40 -3.53
CA LEU A 669 38.26 16.08 -3.09
C LEU A 669 38.58 17.25 -2.14
N LEU A 670 39.47 17.04 -1.16
CA LEU A 670 39.84 18.05 -0.16
C LEU A 670 40.70 19.18 -0.73
N GLU A 671 41.32 18.99 -1.90
CA GLU A 671 41.97 20.06 -2.66
C GLU A 671 40.98 21.07 -3.27
N ASN A 672 39.66 20.81 -3.21
CA ASN A 672 38.63 21.78 -3.59
C ASN A 672 38.84 23.11 -2.82
N GLU A 673 38.84 24.23 -3.55
CA GLU A 673 39.15 25.56 -2.99
C GLU A 673 38.28 25.92 -1.77
N MET A 674 37.04 25.43 -1.70
CA MET A 674 36.16 25.65 -0.56
C MET A 674 36.50 24.80 0.66
N LEU A 675 36.94 23.56 0.46
CA LEU A 675 37.31 22.66 1.55
C LEU A 675 38.72 22.97 2.07
N ALA A 676 39.59 23.50 1.21
CA ALA A 676 40.94 23.93 1.59
C ALA A 676 40.93 24.98 2.72
N ASP A 677 39.90 25.84 2.77
CA ASP A 677 39.73 26.83 3.84
C ASP A 677 39.36 26.22 5.21
N LEU A 678 38.94 24.94 5.26
CA LEU A 678 38.65 24.20 6.49
C LEU A 678 39.89 23.59 7.15
N GLU A 679 41.08 23.75 6.56
CA GLU A 679 42.34 23.17 7.05
C GLU A 679 42.27 21.64 7.21
N VAL A 680 41.56 20.97 6.30
CA VAL A 680 41.35 19.50 6.30
C VAL A 680 42.31 18.75 5.36
N ASP A 681 43.25 19.43 4.72
CA ASP A 681 44.19 18.86 3.75
C ASP A 681 45.19 17.87 4.35
N SER A 682 45.42 17.91 5.67
CA SER A 682 46.29 16.98 6.39
C SER A 682 45.62 15.66 6.79
N TYR A 683 44.30 15.53 6.65
CA TYR A 683 43.56 14.35 7.12
C TYR A 683 43.90 13.06 6.36
N PRO A 684 44.01 13.02 5.02
CA PRO A 684 44.36 11.79 4.30
C PRO A 684 45.75 11.25 4.68
N ASP A 685 46.71 12.16 4.82
CA ASP A 685 48.06 11.89 5.32
C ASP A 685 48.00 11.27 6.74
N LEU A 686 47.17 11.85 7.62
CA LEU A 686 46.98 11.34 8.98
C LEU A 686 46.37 9.93 8.97
N VAL A 687 45.33 9.71 8.17
CA VAL A 687 44.68 8.39 8.04
C VAL A 687 45.69 7.35 7.51
N THR A 688 46.49 7.71 6.51
CA THR A 688 47.55 6.84 5.98
C THR A 688 48.59 6.51 7.04
N ASP A 689 49.10 7.52 7.76
CA ASP A 689 50.08 7.33 8.84
C ASP A 689 49.52 6.42 9.96
N ILE A 690 48.21 6.52 10.26
CA ILE A 690 47.53 5.64 11.22
C ILE A 690 47.43 4.21 10.68
N LEU A 691 46.93 4.00 9.46
CA LEU A 691 46.76 2.66 8.89
C LEU A 691 48.11 1.95 8.73
N ASP A 692 49.14 2.65 8.25
CA ASP A 692 50.51 2.11 8.17
C ASP A 692 51.04 1.69 9.53
N PHE A 693 50.74 2.46 10.59
CA PHE A 693 51.12 2.09 11.95
C PHE A 693 50.35 0.86 12.42
N LEU A 694 49.02 0.81 12.21
CA LEU A 694 48.18 -0.34 12.56
C LEU A 694 48.65 -1.62 11.87
N ASP A 695 48.96 -1.58 10.57
CA ASP A 695 49.54 -2.70 9.80
C ASP A 695 50.83 -3.26 10.45
N THR A 696 51.59 -2.42 11.17
CA THR A 696 52.83 -2.87 11.82
C THR A 696 52.60 -3.53 13.18
N VAL A 697 51.47 -3.27 13.84
CA VAL A 697 51.20 -3.71 15.21
C VAL A 697 50.02 -4.67 15.33
N SER A 698 49.11 -4.73 14.34
CA SER A 698 47.90 -5.57 14.35
C SER A 698 48.22 -7.03 14.62
N GLY A 699 49.12 -7.63 13.84
CA GLY A 699 49.48 -9.04 14.00
C GLY A 699 50.23 -9.34 15.32
N GLU A 700 50.77 -8.34 16.02
CA GLU A 700 51.29 -8.51 17.38
C GLU A 700 50.13 -8.62 18.38
N VAL A 701 49.13 -7.74 18.27
CA VAL A 701 48.01 -7.62 19.20
C VAL A 701 46.94 -8.67 18.96
N ALA A 702 46.65 -9.05 17.71
CA ALA A 702 45.75 -10.14 17.34
C ALA A 702 46.14 -11.49 17.99
N GLY A 703 47.44 -11.68 18.27
CA GLY A 703 47.92 -12.84 19.01
C GLY A 703 47.62 -12.82 20.52
N PHE A 704 47.02 -11.76 21.06
CA PHE A 704 46.69 -11.66 22.48
C PHE A 704 45.38 -12.38 22.79
N ASP A 705 45.37 -13.11 23.90
CA ASP A 705 44.13 -13.60 24.51
C ASP A 705 43.43 -12.43 25.19
N TYR A 706 42.52 -11.76 24.47
CA TYR A 706 41.81 -10.58 24.95
C TYR A 706 40.85 -10.89 26.12
N THR A 707 40.51 -12.16 26.36
CA THR A 707 39.75 -12.59 27.55
C THR A 707 40.63 -12.71 28.81
N ASN A 708 41.96 -12.67 28.66
CA ASN A 708 42.92 -12.84 29.76
C ASN A 708 44.23 -12.07 29.51
N LEU A 709 44.12 -10.76 29.32
CA LEU A 709 45.27 -9.90 29.02
C LEU A 709 46.27 -9.85 30.18
N THR A 710 47.51 -10.26 29.90
CA THR A 710 48.60 -10.15 30.88
C THR A 710 48.99 -8.69 31.11
N THR A 711 49.66 -8.38 32.23
CA THR A 711 50.22 -7.03 32.46
C THR A 711 51.15 -6.59 31.32
N ALA A 712 51.89 -7.52 30.71
CA ALA A 712 52.75 -7.18 29.58
C ALA A 712 51.94 -6.80 28.33
N ASN A 713 50.80 -7.46 28.09
CA ASN A 713 49.90 -7.13 26.99
C ASN A 713 49.31 -5.73 27.20
N LYS A 714 48.79 -5.44 28.41
CA LYS A 714 48.21 -4.13 28.74
C LYS A 714 49.23 -3.00 28.58
N THR A 715 50.45 -3.17 29.11
CA THR A 715 51.53 -2.19 28.90
C THR A 715 51.87 -2.00 27.42
N ARG A 716 51.82 -3.06 26.61
CA ARG A 716 52.06 -2.95 25.18
C ARG A 716 50.94 -2.18 24.47
N ILE A 717 49.69 -2.42 24.85
CA ILE A 717 48.53 -1.66 24.35
C ILE A 717 48.66 -0.18 24.71
N ASP A 718 49.03 0.15 25.95
CA ASP A 718 49.30 1.54 26.36
C ASP A 718 50.34 2.23 25.47
N GLU A 719 51.45 1.55 25.17
CA GLU A 719 52.50 2.06 24.28
C GLU A 719 51.95 2.32 22.87
N ILE A 720 51.11 1.41 22.33
CA ILE A 720 50.48 1.55 21.01
C ILE A 720 49.49 2.72 21.00
N MET A 721 48.68 2.89 22.05
CA MET A 721 47.75 4.02 22.17
C MET A 721 48.49 5.36 22.29
N GLU A 722 49.62 5.42 23.01
CA GLU A 722 50.48 6.60 23.09
C GLU A 722 51.09 6.93 21.72
N ASP A 723 51.57 5.93 20.97
CA ASP A 723 52.10 6.10 19.62
C ASP A 723 51.02 6.61 18.63
N LEU A 724 49.80 6.06 18.67
CA LEU A 724 48.66 6.55 17.87
C LEU A 724 48.30 7.99 18.21
N GLN A 725 48.31 8.34 19.50
CA GLN A 725 48.05 9.69 19.96
C GLN A 725 49.13 10.68 19.48
N ASP A 726 50.40 10.27 19.51
CA ASP A 726 51.51 11.05 18.97
C ASP A 726 51.40 11.26 17.45
N ILE A 727 50.93 10.26 16.68
CA ILE A 727 50.63 10.40 15.25
C ILE A 727 49.51 11.44 15.04
N MET A 728 48.41 11.33 15.77
CA MET A 728 47.27 12.27 15.69
C MET A 728 47.62 13.70 16.07
N TRP A 729 48.55 13.91 17.01
CA TRP A 729 48.97 15.26 17.44
C TRP A 729 50.12 15.86 16.61
N ALA A 730 50.77 15.07 15.77
CA ALA A 730 51.85 15.55 14.91
C ALA A 730 51.36 16.29 13.66
N LYS A 731 50.11 16.03 13.25
CA LYS A 731 49.40 16.67 12.13
C LYS A 731 48.49 17.76 12.68
#